data_AF-A0A6P8YST1-F1
#
_entry.id   AF-A0A6P8YST1-F1
#
_cell.length_a   1.000
_cell.length_b   1.000
_cell.length_c   1.000
_cell.angle_alpha   90.00
_cell.angle_beta   90.00
_cell.angle_gamma   90.00
#
_symmetry.space_group_name_H-M   'P 1'
#
loop_
_entity.id
_entity.type
_entity.pdbx_description
1 polymer ?
#
loop_
_entity_poly.entity_id
_entity_poly.type
_entity_poly.pdbx_seq_one_letter_code
_entity_poly.pdbx_strand_id
1 'polypeptide(L)'
;MNQQQRRRAQAKQAEEAKHVEQAKKVEQAKTVEQAKNVEQVKDAKQAEQAKNVEQTKQVEQAKPVEQAKVVEQANARRHHDDMREKDGDAAGAAGAARAPPSLASFKVFLFFFFAGIGALVPFLPLHMRAAGLTAREARVVSAAAPLTGLLGPLVAAALLHRRRRARADDEESKKKKRKDAAEDAAPLTAPDKPPRDEEAEAADEARKVRFLLAFTVLGAAVCYSALLLLPSVTWFPARRPSVSFSCNGSGAAVLQERCMEPACYRWPQQQVGPLYLTHCEYECPDSLTAGSGRQRTRTRGSAAASVAADADDRLPRLRTMPVEPPHICGPDGPGGASPSSRTCHVFTVNDSGITIKASLQHATNPDADQSQWCHYPIAESFSCALPSPLTPACRVLCDIEHPYTAEGSVLAQSQCQVLVGDPVFTFWSYLGVRCLADAFPTAALAMVDTALVVATRERAGLPRREKADLGRQMAVGLLGTAIAAPLAGYLSPYPTADPNVPAGWPPYGVPILAFTACMILGAAVLMCSPSMPLGAPASWWEAVRPAGKSPRKSSCEAAALFLVLAMLGAFCSAIDSYLPWHVSGLQREGLGLEQDDVQGPAAWGATPELLVGLNVLAGVLPAVPLLWRSESLIRYCGSSNLLITAFTFYIIRYAGLSLMWSPWWIPLLEATEVFTLSIMWTTAVLAFGALVPRRLLAVAQAVCVAAHFGVGRSLGALLGGLLSRDALPPDDEQDTAPPDDPQLQQLRPLYAAGAGAAAVVAVLYFVLYHCCLQGGDPGKARKKRKALLADRSVLAGHNVNGSYTPLRVYHNGHGRGQGAASTASADDAGL
;
A
#
# COMPACT_ATOMS: atom_id res chain seq x y z
N MET A 1 51.92 -16.03 -33.26
CA MET A 1 52.32 -15.31 -32.03
C MET A 1 53.41 -16.10 -31.33
N ASN A 2 54.59 -15.50 -31.11
CA ASN A 2 55.84 -16.21 -30.82
C ASN A 2 55.89 -16.72 -29.36
N GLN A 3 56.56 -17.84 -29.09
CA GLN A 3 56.56 -18.52 -27.77
C GLN A 3 57.03 -17.62 -26.61
N GLN A 4 57.87 -16.63 -26.93
CA GLN A 4 58.38 -15.60 -26.02
C GLN A 4 57.30 -14.57 -25.61
N GLN A 5 56.32 -14.29 -26.47
CA GLN A 5 55.19 -13.40 -26.13
C GLN A 5 54.21 -14.09 -25.16
N ARG A 6 54.00 -15.41 -25.29
CA ARG A 6 53.16 -16.17 -24.34
C ARG A 6 53.76 -16.18 -22.93
N ARG A 7 55.09 -16.35 -22.81
CA ARG A 7 55.77 -16.29 -21.49
C ARG A 7 55.69 -14.91 -20.85
N ARG A 8 55.77 -13.83 -21.64
CA ARG A 8 55.58 -12.45 -21.14
C ARG A 8 54.14 -12.20 -20.69
N ALA A 9 53.14 -12.69 -21.42
CA ALA A 9 51.74 -12.58 -21.02
C ALA A 9 51.44 -13.37 -19.72
N GLN A 10 51.97 -14.58 -19.59
CA GLN A 10 51.84 -15.39 -18.37
C GLN A 10 52.56 -14.76 -17.17
N ALA A 11 53.74 -14.15 -17.37
CA ALA A 11 54.43 -13.43 -16.31
C ALA A 11 53.62 -12.21 -15.82
N LYS A 12 52.96 -11.49 -16.74
CA LYS A 12 52.11 -10.34 -16.41
C LYS A 12 50.86 -10.76 -15.63
N GLN A 13 50.23 -11.86 -16.01
CA GLN A 13 49.09 -12.43 -15.26
C GLN A 13 49.49 -12.94 -13.87
N ALA A 14 50.69 -13.49 -13.71
CA ALA A 14 51.19 -13.91 -12.40
C ALA A 14 51.51 -12.72 -11.47
N GLU A 15 51.93 -11.59 -12.03
CA GLU A 15 52.16 -10.35 -11.28
C GLU A 15 50.84 -9.72 -10.82
N GLU A 16 49.83 -9.65 -11.69
CA GLU A 16 48.48 -9.19 -11.36
C GLU A 16 47.82 -10.07 -10.29
N ALA A 17 48.00 -11.39 -10.35
CA ALA A 17 47.50 -12.31 -9.32
C ALA A 17 48.13 -12.06 -7.93
N LYS A 18 49.41 -11.71 -7.87
CA LYS A 18 50.09 -11.33 -6.61
C LYS A 18 49.55 -10.03 -6.03
N HIS A 19 49.22 -9.05 -6.87
CA HIS A 19 48.61 -7.80 -6.42
C HIS A 19 47.21 -8.00 -5.85
N VAL A 20 46.40 -8.88 -6.45
CA VAL A 20 45.07 -9.23 -5.93
C VAL A 20 45.17 -9.98 -4.59
N GLU A 21 46.14 -10.88 -4.43
CA GLU A 21 46.35 -11.58 -3.16
C GLU A 21 46.81 -10.63 -2.04
N GLN A 22 47.67 -9.65 -2.35
CA GLN A 22 48.04 -8.59 -1.40
C GLN A 22 46.85 -7.70 -1.04
N ALA A 23 46.01 -7.31 -2.00
CA ALA A 23 44.80 -6.53 -1.71
C ALA A 23 43.84 -7.27 -0.77
N LYS A 24 43.68 -8.59 -0.97
CA LYS A 24 42.84 -9.44 -0.11
C LYS A 24 43.39 -9.56 1.33
N LYS A 25 44.72 -9.60 1.49
CA LYS A 25 45.37 -9.58 2.82
C LYS A 25 45.19 -8.25 3.55
N VAL A 26 45.20 -7.13 2.83
CA VAL A 26 44.93 -5.79 3.41
C VAL A 26 43.46 -5.65 3.83
N GLU A 27 42.53 -6.20 3.05
CA GLU A 27 41.10 -6.17 3.38
C GLU A 27 40.77 -7.06 4.58
N GLN A 28 41.41 -8.23 4.70
CA GLN A 28 41.33 -9.09 5.88
C GLN A 28 41.94 -8.43 7.12
N ALA A 29 43.05 -7.70 6.98
CA ALA A 29 43.63 -6.94 8.09
C ALA A 29 42.67 -5.82 8.58
N LYS A 30 42.00 -5.11 7.67
CA LYS A 30 41.01 -4.07 8.01
C LYS A 30 39.77 -4.65 8.70
N THR A 31 39.30 -5.84 8.31
CA THR A 31 38.15 -6.48 8.97
C THR A 31 38.50 -6.99 10.38
N VAL A 32 39.74 -7.47 10.59
CA VAL A 32 40.23 -7.85 11.93
C VAL A 32 40.41 -6.63 12.84
N GLU A 33 40.87 -5.50 12.31
CA GLU A 33 40.99 -4.24 13.06
C GLU A 33 39.62 -3.66 13.42
N GLN A 34 38.63 -3.75 12.52
CA GLN A 34 37.24 -3.39 12.82
C GLN A 34 36.60 -4.31 13.87
N ALA A 35 36.88 -5.61 13.84
CA ALA A 35 36.40 -6.55 14.85
C ALA A 35 36.98 -6.26 16.25
N LYS A 36 38.28 -5.95 16.34
CA LYS A 36 38.92 -5.52 17.60
C LYS A 36 38.33 -4.22 18.16
N ASN A 37 38.00 -3.26 17.30
CA ASN A 37 37.36 -2.00 17.73
C ASN A 37 35.94 -2.23 18.25
N VAL A 38 35.18 -3.18 17.69
CA VAL A 38 33.83 -3.53 18.18
C VAL A 38 33.88 -4.27 19.52
N GLU A 39 34.89 -5.12 19.74
CA GLU A 39 35.09 -5.83 20.99
C GLU A 39 35.52 -4.87 22.12
N GLN A 40 36.46 -3.95 21.85
CA GLN A 40 36.83 -2.88 22.79
C GLN A 40 35.66 -1.94 23.15
N VAL A 41 34.74 -1.66 22.20
CA VAL A 41 33.53 -0.86 22.48
C VAL A 41 32.52 -1.65 23.31
N LYS A 42 32.41 -2.97 23.15
CA LYS A 42 31.57 -3.82 24.01
C LYS A 42 32.10 -3.88 25.44
N ASP A 43 33.41 -4.02 25.61
CA ASP A 43 34.05 -4.04 26.94
C ASP A 43 33.93 -2.67 27.64
N ALA A 44 34.04 -1.57 26.90
CA ALA A 44 33.80 -0.22 27.43
C ALA A 44 32.33 0.00 27.87
N LYS A 45 31.36 -0.57 27.14
CA LYS A 45 29.93 -0.45 27.45
C LYS A 45 29.51 -1.35 28.63
N GLN A 46 30.15 -2.51 28.79
CA GLN A 46 29.97 -3.37 29.97
C GLN A 46 30.61 -2.76 31.23
N ALA A 47 31.76 -2.08 31.10
CA ALA A 47 32.37 -1.33 32.21
C ALA A 47 31.54 -0.10 32.65
N GLU A 48 30.85 0.57 31.72
CA GLU A 48 29.94 1.69 32.02
C GLU A 48 28.64 1.22 32.71
N GLN A 49 28.12 0.05 32.31
CA GLN A 49 26.98 -0.57 33.00
C GLN A 49 27.34 -1.07 34.41
N ALA A 50 28.54 -1.59 34.63
CA ALA A 50 29.01 -1.96 35.97
C ALA A 50 29.16 -0.72 36.91
N LYS A 51 29.64 0.41 36.38
CA LYS A 51 29.74 1.68 37.12
C LYS A 51 28.38 2.27 37.51
N ASN A 52 27.37 2.14 36.65
CA ASN A 52 26.01 2.59 36.95
C ASN A 52 25.33 1.71 38.02
N VAL A 53 25.61 0.40 38.04
CA VAL A 53 25.09 -0.52 39.06
C VAL A 53 25.70 -0.24 40.45
N GLU A 54 26.98 0.12 40.50
CA GLU A 54 27.67 0.45 41.77
C GLU A 54 27.25 1.83 42.34
N GLN A 55 26.88 2.79 41.48
CA GLN A 55 26.24 4.05 41.91
C GLN A 55 24.81 3.84 42.44
N THR A 56 24.04 2.90 41.92
CA THR A 56 22.74 2.53 42.52
C THR A 56 22.88 1.86 43.89
N LYS A 57 24.00 1.18 44.17
CA LYS A 57 24.22 0.47 45.44
C LYS A 57 24.64 1.37 46.61
N GLN A 58 25.10 2.60 46.35
CA GLN A 58 25.46 3.58 47.39
C GLN A 58 24.33 4.56 47.76
N VAL A 59 23.16 4.50 47.10
CA VAL A 59 21.98 5.32 47.45
C VAL A 59 20.97 4.54 48.31
N GLU A 60 21.14 3.22 48.46
CA GLU A 60 20.21 2.33 49.18
C GLU A 60 20.48 2.20 50.69
N GLN A 61 21.08 3.23 51.31
CA GLN A 61 21.23 3.33 52.76
C GLN A 61 20.87 4.73 53.28
N ALA A 62 19.60 5.13 53.13
CA ALA A 62 18.99 6.15 53.98
C ALA A 62 17.48 5.93 54.09
N LYS A 63 17.01 5.66 55.32
CA LYS A 63 15.61 5.54 55.78
C LYS A 63 14.65 6.54 55.11
N PRO A 64 13.44 6.11 54.68
CA PRO A 64 12.25 6.54 55.44
C PRO A 64 11.08 5.53 55.40
N VAL A 65 10.75 4.93 56.54
CA VAL A 65 9.51 4.14 56.75
C VAL A 65 8.33 5.03 57.18
N GLU A 66 8.50 6.35 57.26
CA GLU A 66 7.49 7.27 57.79
C GLU A 66 6.67 8.04 56.73
N GLN A 67 7.09 8.01 55.46
CA GLN A 67 6.39 8.77 54.39
C GLN A 67 5.33 7.94 53.64
N ALA A 68 5.36 6.62 53.71
CA ALA A 68 4.38 5.75 53.04
C ALA A 68 3.00 5.77 53.73
N LYS A 69 2.96 5.83 55.08
CA LYS A 69 1.70 5.92 55.84
C LYS A 69 0.95 7.25 55.66
N VAL A 70 1.68 8.35 55.40
CA VAL A 70 1.09 9.68 55.18
C VAL A 70 0.40 9.77 53.82
N VAL A 71 0.94 9.09 52.79
CA VAL A 71 0.35 9.05 51.44
C VAL A 71 -0.88 8.15 51.37
N GLU A 72 -0.89 7.05 52.12
CA GLU A 72 -2.05 6.15 52.20
C GLU A 72 -3.23 6.78 52.98
N GLN A 73 -2.94 7.49 54.09
CA GLN A 73 -3.95 8.27 54.80
C GLN A 73 -4.47 9.48 53.99
N ALA A 74 -3.64 10.07 53.11
CA ALA A 74 -4.05 11.15 52.22
C ALA A 74 -4.93 10.67 51.04
N ASN A 75 -4.75 9.43 50.58
CA ASN A 75 -5.61 8.82 49.55
C ASN A 75 -6.94 8.31 50.13
N ALA A 76 -6.94 7.81 51.38
CA ALA A 76 -8.18 7.43 52.06
C ALA A 76 -9.07 8.65 52.40
N ARG A 77 -8.48 9.81 52.75
CA ARG A 77 -9.23 11.07 52.94
C ARG A 77 -9.82 11.62 51.64
N ARG A 78 -9.10 11.50 50.50
CA ARG A 78 -9.63 11.90 49.19
C ARG A 78 -10.85 11.09 48.75
N HIS A 79 -10.88 9.78 49.03
CA HIS A 79 -12.06 8.97 48.74
C HIS A 79 -13.26 9.28 49.67
N HIS A 80 -13.00 9.77 50.88
CA HIS A 80 -14.04 10.17 51.83
C HIS A 80 -14.59 11.58 51.55
N ASP A 81 -13.80 12.48 50.96
CA ASP A 81 -14.22 13.81 50.52
C ASP A 81 -15.00 13.76 49.18
N ASP A 82 -14.63 12.86 48.26
CA ASP A 82 -15.30 12.64 46.95
C ASP A 82 -16.69 11.97 47.10
N MET A 83 -16.93 11.29 48.22
CA MET A 83 -18.27 10.78 48.60
C MET A 83 -19.11 11.85 49.31
N ARG A 84 -18.48 12.85 49.95
CA ARG A 84 -19.18 13.92 50.68
C ARG A 84 -19.64 15.06 49.78
N GLU A 85 -18.98 15.27 48.64
CA GLU A 85 -19.41 16.23 47.61
C GLU A 85 -20.64 15.73 46.82
N LYS A 86 -20.92 14.42 46.83
CA LYS A 86 -22.15 13.83 46.24
C LYS A 86 -23.40 13.89 47.12
N ASP A 87 -23.23 14.06 48.44
CA ASP A 87 -24.35 14.12 49.39
C ASP A 87 -24.75 15.56 49.77
N GLY A 88 -24.01 16.57 49.30
CA GLY A 88 -24.22 17.99 49.63
C GLY A 88 -25.13 18.79 48.69
N ASP A 89 -25.37 18.32 47.46
CA ASP A 89 -26.19 19.03 46.45
C ASP A 89 -27.62 18.46 46.31
N ALA A 90 -28.07 17.68 47.29
CA ALA A 90 -29.43 17.14 47.37
C ALA A 90 -30.29 17.85 48.44
N ALA A 91 -30.31 19.19 48.43
CA ALA A 91 -31.34 19.95 49.14
C ALA A 91 -31.59 21.32 48.49
N GLY A 92 -32.47 21.33 47.47
CA GLY A 92 -33.27 22.51 47.12
C GLY A 92 -32.71 23.44 46.04
N ALA A 93 -32.97 23.11 44.77
CA ALA A 93 -33.62 23.99 43.78
C ALA A 93 -33.47 23.42 42.36
N ALA A 94 -34.59 23.32 41.65
CA ALA A 94 -34.62 22.90 40.25
C ALA A 94 -33.77 23.82 39.35
N GLY A 95 -32.67 23.30 38.83
CA GLY A 95 -31.85 23.94 37.80
C GLY A 95 -30.95 22.90 37.15
N ALA A 96 -31.24 22.55 35.90
CA ALA A 96 -30.49 21.55 35.13
C ALA A 96 -29.03 21.99 34.90
N ALA A 97 -28.12 21.60 35.80
CA ALA A 97 -26.68 21.69 35.60
C ALA A 97 -26.23 20.55 34.66
N ARG A 98 -25.94 20.90 33.41
CA ARG A 98 -25.54 19.96 32.35
C ARG A 98 -24.05 19.62 32.50
N ALA A 99 -23.74 18.33 32.64
CA ALA A 99 -22.37 17.80 32.70
C ALA A 99 -21.48 18.31 31.54
N PRO A 100 -20.15 18.47 31.76
CA PRO A 100 -19.24 18.97 30.72
C PRO A 100 -19.27 18.10 29.46
N PRO A 101 -19.08 18.67 28.26
CA PRO A 101 -19.16 17.93 27.00
C PRO A 101 -18.11 16.82 26.97
N SER A 102 -18.57 15.56 26.98
CA SER A 102 -17.69 14.40 27.02
C SER A 102 -17.00 14.20 25.67
N LEU A 103 -15.71 14.54 25.60
CA LEU A 103 -14.84 14.19 24.47
C LEU A 103 -14.69 12.65 24.30
N ALA A 104 -15.13 11.89 25.31
CA ALA A 104 -15.15 10.43 25.31
C ALA A 104 -15.97 9.85 24.14
N SER A 105 -17.17 10.37 23.87
CA SER A 105 -17.97 9.86 22.75
C SER A 105 -17.30 10.09 21.40
N PHE A 106 -16.56 11.19 21.25
CA PHE A 106 -15.83 11.44 20.02
C PHE A 106 -14.67 10.46 19.83
N LYS A 107 -13.94 10.13 20.91
CA LYS A 107 -12.91 9.09 20.89
C LYS A 107 -13.47 7.71 20.52
N VAL A 108 -14.64 7.34 21.06
CA VAL A 108 -15.31 6.07 20.72
C VAL A 108 -15.71 6.04 19.24
N PHE A 109 -16.23 7.15 18.71
CA PHE A 109 -16.51 7.26 17.27
C PHE A 109 -15.23 7.10 16.43
N LEU A 110 -14.15 7.80 16.79
CA LEU A 110 -12.86 7.69 16.08
C LEU A 110 -12.33 6.26 16.10
N PHE A 111 -12.44 5.58 17.24
CA PHE A 111 -12.05 4.17 17.37
C PHE A 111 -12.77 3.30 16.34
N PHE A 112 -14.10 3.37 16.26
CA PHE A 112 -14.87 2.57 15.30
C PHE A 112 -14.61 2.97 13.84
N PHE A 113 -14.49 4.27 13.55
CA PHE A 113 -14.20 4.75 12.19
C PHE A 113 -12.86 4.20 11.67
N PHE A 114 -11.79 4.33 12.46
CA PHE A 114 -10.46 3.84 12.10
C PHE A 114 -10.31 2.32 12.23
N ALA A 115 -11.05 1.67 13.13
CA ALA A 115 -11.19 0.21 13.17
C ALA A 115 -11.78 -0.33 11.87
N GLY A 116 -12.85 0.30 11.37
CA GLY A 116 -13.44 -0.07 10.08
C GLY A 116 -12.41 0.03 8.96
N ILE A 117 -11.75 1.18 8.82
CA ILE A 117 -10.67 1.39 7.82
C ILE A 117 -9.59 0.31 7.94
N GLY A 118 -9.12 0.01 9.16
CA GLY A 118 -8.11 -1.01 9.42
C GLY A 118 -8.55 -2.44 9.09
N ALA A 119 -9.84 -2.74 9.26
CA ALA A 119 -10.39 -4.06 8.99
C ALA A 119 -10.43 -4.41 7.49
N LEU A 120 -10.52 -3.42 6.59
CA LEU A 120 -10.77 -3.65 5.17
C LEU A 120 -9.66 -3.13 4.23
N VAL A 121 -9.19 -1.90 4.43
CA VAL A 121 -8.27 -1.26 3.45
C VAL A 121 -7.01 -2.09 3.16
N PRO A 122 -6.33 -2.69 4.16
CA PRO A 122 -5.15 -3.53 3.91
C PRO A 122 -5.41 -4.76 3.03
N PHE A 123 -6.66 -5.24 3.01
CA PHE A 123 -7.06 -6.47 2.33
C PHE A 123 -7.64 -6.22 0.93
N LEU A 124 -7.95 -4.98 0.56
CA LEU A 124 -8.52 -4.65 -0.74
C LEU A 124 -7.66 -5.11 -1.93
N PRO A 125 -6.31 -4.98 -1.92
CA PRO A 125 -5.47 -5.51 -2.99
C PRO A 125 -5.58 -7.02 -3.16
N LEU A 126 -5.72 -7.77 -2.06
CA LEU A 126 -5.91 -9.22 -2.11
C LEU A 126 -7.32 -9.59 -2.55
N HIS A 127 -8.33 -8.85 -2.09
CA HIS A 127 -9.72 -9.02 -2.50
C HIS A 127 -9.90 -8.82 -4.01
N MET A 128 -9.24 -7.84 -4.63
CA MET A 128 -9.29 -7.67 -6.10
C MET A 128 -8.81 -8.92 -6.84
N ARG A 129 -7.71 -9.52 -6.39
CA ARG A 129 -7.17 -10.75 -7.00
C ARG A 129 -8.11 -11.93 -6.78
N ALA A 130 -8.68 -12.06 -5.58
CA ALA A 130 -9.63 -13.13 -5.26
C ALA A 130 -11.00 -12.97 -5.96
N ALA A 131 -11.39 -11.74 -6.31
CA ALA A 131 -12.57 -11.47 -7.12
C ALA A 131 -12.36 -11.81 -8.62
N GLY A 132 -11.14 -12.14 -9.03
CA GLY A 132 -10.81 -12.53 -10.41
C GLY A 132 -10.16 -11.45 -11.26
N LEU A 133 -9.84 -10.28 -10.70
CA LEU A 133 -9.18 -9.22 -11.47
C LEU A 133 -7.71 -9.59 -11.73
N THR A 134 -7.26 -9.32 -12.94
CA THR A 134 -5.84 -9.40 -13.32
C THR A 134 -5.02 -8.36 -12.56
N ALA A 135 -3.71 -8.55 -12.46
CA ALA A 135 -2.83 -7.56 -11.85
C ALA A 135 -2.88 -6.20 -12.60
N ARG A 136 -3.15 -6.20 -13.90
CA ARG A 136 -3.33 -4.97 -14.69
C ARG A 136 -4.62 -4.24 -14.32
N GLU A 137 -5.73 -4.97 -14.22
CA GLU A 137 -7.02 -4.40 -13.82
C GLU A 137 -6.99 -3.87 -12.39
N ALA A 138 -6.42 -4.63 -11.45
CA ALA A 138 -6.26 -4.19 -10.07
C ALA A 138 -5.43 -2.90 -9.96
N ARG A 139 -4.40 -2.73 -10.79
CA ARG A 139 -3.63 -1.46 -10.89
C ARG A 139 -4.50 -0.30 -11.35
N VAL A 140 -5.33 -0.50 -12.37
CA VAL A 140 -6.26 0.52 -12.87
C VAL A 140 -7.27 0.92 -11.79
N VAL A 141 -7.84 -0.06 -11.09
CA VAL A 141 -8.79 0.18 -9.99
C VAL A 141 -8.13 0.98 -8.86
N SER A 142 -6.93 0.57 -8.41
CA SER A 142 -6.17 1.28 -7.37
C SER A 142 -5.76 2.70 -7.76
N ALA A 143 -5.60 2.99 -9.05
CA ALA A 143 -5.29 4.34 -9.54
C ALA A 143 -6.57 5.20 -9.69
N ALA A 144 -7.64 4.63 -10.23
CA ALA A 144 -8.86 5.37 -10.56
C ALA A 144 -9.75 5.65 -9.34
N ALA A 145 -9.94 4.68 -8.45
CA ALA A 145 -10.89 4.81 -7.33
C ALA A 145 -10.56 5.96 -6.34
N PRO A 146 -9.29 6.20 -5.96
CA PRO A 146 -8.97 7.36 -5.12
C PRO A 146 -9.19 8.70 -5.83
N LEU A 147 -9.02 8.76 -7.16
CA LEU A 147 -9.21 9.97 -7.97
C LEU A 147 -10.68 10.36 -8.02
N THR A 148 -11.57 9.40 -8.25
CA THR A 148 -13.01 9.63 -8.20
C THR A 148 -13.48 9.92 -6.78
N GLY A 149 -12.83 9.29 -5.79
CA GLY A 149 -13.05 9.53 -4.36
C GLY A 149 -12.87 11.01 -3.94
N LEU A 150 -12.10 11.80 -4.70
CA LEU A 150 -11.93 13.24 -4.48
C LEU A 150 -13.25 14.03 -4.45
N LEU A 151 -14.27 13.56 -5.16
CA LEU A 151 -15.59 14.19 -5.17
C LEU A 151 -16.19 14.22 -3.76
N GLY A 152 -15.94 13.20 -2.94
CA GLY A 152 -16.45 13.10 -1.57
C GLY A 152 -16.03 14.28 -0.68
N PRO A 153 -14.73 14.47 -0.40
CA PRO A 153 -14.24 15.59 0.40
C PRO A 153 -14.67 16.95 -0.14
N LEU A 154 -14.65 17.14 -1.47
CA LEU A 154 -15.01 18.41 -2.11
C LEU A 154 -16.50 18.73 -1.94
N VAL A 155 -17.38 17.75 -2.13
CA VAL A 155 -18.82 17.89 -1.93
C VAL A 155 -19.11 18.14 -0.44
N ALA A 156 -18.51 17.37 0.47
CA ALA A 156 -18.69 17.54 1.90
C ALA A 156 -18.25 18.94 2.37
N ALA A 157 -17.10 19.43 1.91
CA ALA A 157 -16.63 20.78 2.20
C ALA A 157 -17.54 21.85 1.60
N ALA A 158 -18.01 21.68 0.37
CA ALA A 158 -18.93 22.61 -0.28
C ALA A 158 -20.27 22.70 0.47
N LEU A 159 -20.81 21.56 0.94
CA LEU A 159 -22.03 21.52 1.75
C LEU A 159 -21.85 22.23 3.09
N LEU A 160 -20.74 21.97 3.80
CA LEU A 160 -20.43 22.66 5.06
C LEU A 160 -20.24 24.17 4.85
N HIS A 161 -19.59 24.57 3.77
CA HIS A 161 -19.36 25.98 3.46
C HIS A 161 -20.64 26.72 3.07
N ARG A 162 -21.48 26.13 2.21
CA ARG A 162 -22.78 26.71 1.83
C ARG A 162 -23.70 26.88 3.03
N ARG A 163 -23.75 25.89 3.92
CA ARG A 163 -24.53 25.96 5.18
C ARG A 163 -24.09 27.11 6.07
N ARG A 164 -22.76 27.29 6.23
CA ARG A 164 -22.21 28.38 7.04
C ARG A 164 -22.47 29.76 6.43
N ARG A 165 -22.44 29.90 5.11
CA ARG A 165 -22.80 31.15 4.42
C ARG A 165 -24.28 31.49 4.62
N ALA A 166 -25.18 30.56 4.36
CA ALA A 166 -26.62 30.77 4.54
C ALA A 166 -26.96 31.23 5.96
N ARG A 167 -26.31 30.66 6.98
CA ARG A 167 -26.47 31.13 8.37
C ARG A 167 -25.96 32.55 8.61
N ALA A 168 -24.83 32.92 8.00
CA ALA A 168 -24.30 34.27 8.14
C ALA A 168 -25.28 35.30 7.54
N ASP A 169 -25.85 34.98 6.39
CA ASP A 169 -26.86 35.82 5.71
C ASP A 169 -28.15 35.91 6.55
N ASP A 170 -28.59 34.80 7.17
CA ASP A 170 -29.74 34.77 8.09
C ASP A 170 -29.52 35.63 9.35
N GLU A 171 -28.33 35.55 9.97
CA GLU A 171 -28.00 36.37 11.14
C GLU A 171 -27.84 37.85 10.77
N GLU A 172 -27.29 38.17 9.61
CA GLU A 172 -27.23 39.55 9.10
C GLU A 172 -28.63 40.11 8.83
N SER A 173 -29.53 39.33 8.24
CA SER A 173 -30.94 39.67 8.04
C SER A 173 -31.67 39.92 9.37
N LYS A 174 -31.47 39.06 10.37
CA LYS A 174 -32.02 39.27 11.72
C LYS A 174 -31.44 40.52 12.38
N LYS A 175 -30.14 40.78 12.23
CA LYS A 175 -29.47 41.96 12.78
C LYS A 175 -30.00 43.24 12.13
N LYS A 176 -30.24 43.23 10.82
CA LYS A 176 -30.89 44.32 10.09
C LYS A 176 -32.31 44.55 10.61
N LYS A 177 -33.15 43.51 10.70
CA LYS A 177 -34.51 43.62 11.29
C LYS A 177 -34.51 44.17 12.72
N ARG A 178 -33.56 43.76 13.56
CA ARG A 178 -33.40 44.27 14.93
C ARG A 178 -32.97 45.74 14.94
N LYS A 179 -32.12 46.14 13.99
CA LYS A 179 -31.70 47.54 13.83
C LYS A 179 -32.84 48.40 13.34
N ASP A 180 -33.58 47.95 12.32
CA ASP A 180 -34.74 48.65 11.78
C ASP A 180 -35.83 48.81 12.85
N ALA A 181 -36.08 47.78 13.67
CA ALA A 181 -37.00 47.84 14.81
C ALA A 181 -36.48 48.67 16.01
N ALA A 182 -35.17 48.90 16.08
CA ALA A 182 -34.54 49.71 17.12
C ALA A 182 -34.34 51.16 16.66
N GLU A 183 -34.42 51.50 15.37
CA GLU A 183 -34.37 52.88 14.88
C GLU A 183 -35.64 53.67 15.26
N ASP A 184 -36.73 52.98 15.59
CA ASP A 184 -37.95 53.54 16.19
C ASP A 184 -37.87 53.72 17.73
N ALA A 185 -36.75 53.35 18.36
CA ALA A 185 -36.50 53.50 19.80
C ALA A 185 -35.11 54.10 20.07
N ALA A 186 -34.96 54.88 21.15
CA ALA A 186 -33.70 55.58 21.46
C ALA A 186 -32.46 54.64 21.52
N PRO A 187 -31.26 55.14 21.18
CA PRO A 187 -30.10 54.29 20.88
C PRO A 187 -29.57 53.61 22.14
N LEU A 188 -29.86 52.32 22.28
CA LEU A 188 -29.19 51.43 23.22
C LEU A 188 -28.00 50.77 22.52
N THR A 189 -26.88 50.74 23.23
CA THR A 189 -25.65 50.00 22.91
C THR A 189 -25.95 48.61 22.37
N ALA A 190 -25.21 48.21 21.32
CA ALA A 190 -25.34 46.91 20.68
C ALA A 190 -25.49 45.78 21.73
N PRO A 191 -26.52 44.92 21.64
CA PRO A 191 -26.67 43.83 22.59
C PRO A 191 -25.53 42.84 22.33
N ASP A 192 -24.60 42.73 23.28
CA ASP A 192 -23.73 41.56 23.36
C ASP A 192 -24.64 40.33 23.46
N LYS A 193 -24.44 39.36 22.56
CA LYS A 193 -25.24 38.13 22.51
C LYS A 193 -25.03 37.39 23.84
N PRO A 194 -26.08 37.07 24.61
CA PRO A 194 -25.89 36.42 25.91
C PRO A 194 -25.26 35.02 25.71
N PRO A 195 -24.40 34.56 26.62
CA PRO A 195 -23.62 33.33 26.46
C PRO A 195 -24.46 32.06 26.24
N ARG A 196 -25.71 32.03 26.74
CA ARG A 196 -26.66 30.93 26.52
C ARG A 196 -27.08 30.77 25.06
N ASP A 197 -27.14 31.86 24.30
CA ASP A 197 -27.53 31.83 22.89
C ASP A 197 -26.39 31.28 22.01
N GLU A 198 -25.13 31.56 22.36
CA GLU A 198 -23.96 31.02 21.65
C GLU A 198 -23.79 29.50 21.84
N GLU A 199 -24.05 29.00 23.05
CA GLU A 199 -24.00 27.56 23.35
C GLU A 199 -25.09 26.77 22.60
N ALA A 200 -26.32 27.32 22.57
CA ALA A 200 -27.44 26.71 21.84
C ALA A 200 -27.17 26.66 20.32
N GLU A 201 -26.58 27.73 19.78
CA GLU A 201 -26.20 27.81 18.37
C GLU A 201 -25.10 26.80 18.01
N ALA A 202 -24.06 26.70 18.85
CA ALA A 202 -22.99 25.71 18.68
C ALA A 202 -23.51 24.27 18.76
N ALA A 203 -24.49 24.01 19.64
CA ALA A 203 -25.12 22.69 19.77
C ALA A 203 -25.96 22.30 18.53
N ASP A 204 -26.67 23.25 17.91
CA ASP A 204 -27.41 23.02 16.67
C ASP A 204 -26.48 22.75 15.48
N GLU A 205 -25.38 23.51 15.34
CA GLU A 205 -24.33 23.21 14.37
C GLU A 205 -23.71 21.83 14.58
N ALA A 206 -23.36 21.49 15.83
CA ALA A 206 -22.83 20.17 16.18
C ALA A 206 -23.80 19.05 15.79
N ARG A 207 -25.11 19.25 15.99
CA ARG A 207 -26.15 18.29 15.58
C ARG A 207 -26.15 18.08 14.07
N LYS A 208 -26.14 19.15 13.27
CA LYS A 208 -26.17 19.05 11.80
C LYS A 208 -24.90 18.42 11.22
N VAL A 209 -23.73 18.70 11.81
CA VAL A 209 -22.47 18.06 11.43
C VAL A 209 -22.48 16.57 11.76
N ARG A 210 -23.04 16.16 12.91
CA ARG A 210 -23.21 14.74 13.27
C ARG A 210 -24.08 13.99 12.29
N PHE A 211 -25.24 14.55 11.92
CA PHE A 211 -26.13 13.93 10.93
C PHE A 211 -25.44 13.75 9.58
N LEU A 212 -24.71 14.78 9.11
CA LEU A 212 -23.98 14.69 7.86
C LEU A 212 -22.86 13.64 7.93
N LEU A 213 -22.12 13.58 9.05
CA LEU A 213 -21.05 12.61 9.24
C LEU A 213 -21.60 11.18 9.33
N ALA A 214 -22.69 10.96 10.06
CA ALA A 214 -23.37 9.67 10.16
C ALA A 214 -23.87 9.21 8.78
N PHE A 215 -24.45 10.11 8.00
CA PHE A 215 -24.86 9.82 6.61
C PHE A 215 -23.66 9.38 5.76
N THR A 216 -22.53 10.09 5.83
CA THR A 216 -21.34 9.70 5.05
C THR A 216 -20.76 8.35 5.49
N VAL A 217 -20.75 8.05 6.79
CA VAL A 217 -20.25 6.79 7.33
C VAL A 217 -21.16 5.61 6.97
N LEU A 218 -22.49 5.79 7.02
CA LEU A 218 -23.44 4.77 6.58
C LEU A 218 -23.37 4.56 5.06
N GLY A 219 -23.18 5.63 4.28
CA GLY A 219 -22.94 5.52 2.83
C GLY A 219 -21.71 4.66 2.53
N ALA A 220 -20.62 4.84 3.30
CA ALA A 220 -19.45 3.96 3.20
C ALA A 220 -19.81 2.50 3.49
N ALA A 221 -20.54 2.22 4.59
CA ALA A 221 -20.95 0.86 4.92
C ALA A 221 -21.74 0.21 3.77
N VAL A 222 -22.75 0.90 3.23
CA VAL A 222 -23.59 0.37 2.14
C VAL A 222 -22.78 0.12 0.86
N CYS A 223 -21.97 1.09 0.43
CA CYS A 223 -21.23 0.97 -0.82
C CYS A 223 -20.13 -0.09 -0.75
N TYR A 224 -19.45 -0.26 0.40
CA TYR A 224 -18.47 -1.33 0.56
C TYR A 224 -19.11 -2.71 0.73
N SER A 225 -20.28 -2.82 1.39
CA SER A 225 -21.06 -4.06 1.42
C SER A 225 -21.45 -4.53 0.01
N ALA A 226 -21.70 -3.61 -0.92
CA ALA A 226 -22.05 -3.94 -2.29
C ALA A 226 -20.95 -4.73 -3.02
N LEU A 227 -19.69 -4.67 -2.56
CA LEU A 227 -18.61 -5.50 -3.10
C LEU A 227 -18.87 -7.00 -2.89
N LEU A 228 -19.63 -7.40 -1.86
CA LEU A 228 -20.01 -8.79 -1.61
C LEU A 228 -21.01 -9.34 -2.64
N LEU A 229 -21.72 -8.44 -3.34
CA LEU A 229 -22.75 -8.79 -4.31
C LEU A 229 -22.21 -8.84 -5.74
N LEU A 230 -20.95 -8.48 -5.94
CA LEU A 230 -20.34 -8.47 -7.26
C LEU A 230 -20.04 -9.90 -7.72
N PRO A 231 -20.28 -10.22 -9.01
CA PRO A 231 -19.90 -11.52 -9.54
C PRO A 231 -18.38 -11.63 -9.57
N SER A 232 -17.85 -12.70 -8.99
CA SER A 232 -16.44 -13.04 -9.09
C SER A 232 -16.16 -13.84 -10.36
N VAL A 233 -14.93 -13.75 -10.84
CA VAL A 233 -14.41 -14.59 -11.93
C VAL A 233 -13.38 -15.54 -11.36
N THR A 234 -13.54 -16.82 -11.62
CA THR A 234 -12.54 -17.82 -11.23
C THR A 234 -11.78 -18.28 -12.47
N TRP A 235 -10.45 -18.12 -12.38
CA TRP A 235 -9.51 -18.60 -13.37
C TRP A 235 -9.04 -19.98 -12.93
N PHE A 236 -9.42 -21.03 -13.65
CA PHE A 236 -8.80 -22.34 -13.46
C PHE A 236 -7.48 -22.38 -14.25
N PRO A 237 -6.41 -22.98 -13.69
CA PRO A 237 -5.13 -23.06 -14.38
C PRO A 237 -5.32 -23.74 -15.74
N ALA A 238 -4.75 -23.12 -16.78
CA ALA A 238 -4.82 -23.63 -18.14
C ALA A 238 -4.20 -25.03 -18.17
N ARG A 239 -5.04 -26.07 -18.31
CA ARG A 239 -4.50 -27.41 -18.61
C ARG A 239 -3.93 -27.29 -20.02
N ARG A 240 -2.61 -27.37 -20.16
CA ARG A 240 -1.93 -27.37 -21.46
C ARG A 240 -2.11 -28.77 -22.07
N PRO A 241 -3.05 -28.98 -23.00
CA PRO A 241 -3.25 -30.32 -23.54
C PRO A 241 -2.02 -30.74 -24.32
N SER A 242 -1.71 -32.04 -24.28
CA SER A 242 -0.61 -32.57 -25.08
C SER A 242 -0.89 -32.36 -26.58
N VAL A 243 0.14 -31.99 -27.34
CA VAL A 243 0.04 -31.75 -28.78
C VAL A 243 1.14 -32.47 -29.53
N SER A 244 0.82 -32.93 -30.73
CA SER A 244 1.79 -33.60 -31.61
C SER A 244 1.47 -33.28 -33.06
N PHE A 245 2.49 -33.24 -33.89
CA PHE A 245 2.36 -33.10 -35.33
C PHE A 245 2.31 -34.48 -35.97
N SER A 246 1.34 -34.71 -36.85
CA SER A 246 1.13 -35.97 -37.56
C SER A 246 1.19 -35.74 -39.06
N CYS A 247 2.00 -36.51 -39.77
CA CYS A 247 2.11 -36.46 -41.22
C CYS A 247 2.08 -37.85 -41.85
N ASN A 248 1.32 -38.01 -42.93
CA ASN A 248 1.21 -39.25 -43.70
C ASN A 248 1.26 -38.96 -45.21
N GLY A 249 1.03 -39.98 -46.04
CA GLY A 249 0.99 -39.83 -47.49
C GLY A 249 -0.18 -38.98 -48.03
N SER A 250 -1.18 -38.65 -47.21
CA SER A 250 -2.37 -37.86 -47.59
C SER A 250 -2.37 -36.42 -47.05
N GLY A 251 -1.42 -36.04 -46.19
CA GLY A 251 -1.24 -34.68 -45.69
C GLY A 251 -0.68 -34.60 -44.27
N ALA A 252 -0.69 -33.41 -43.68
CA ALA A 252 -0.28 -33.16 -42.31
C ALA A 252 -1.42 -32.56 -41.47
N ALA A 253 -1.42 -32.90 -40.18
CA ALA A 253 -2.38 -32.42 -39.20
C ALA A 253 -1.71 -32.26 -37.83
N VAL A 254 -2.22 -31.33 -37.02
CA VAL A 254 -1.87 -31.23 -35.61
C VAL A 254 -2.92 -31.97 -34.78
N LEU A 255 -2.43 -32.83 -33.89
CA LEU A 255 -3.23 -33.56 -32.92
C LEU A 255 -3.14 -32.83 -31.58
N GLN A 256 -4.27 -32.47 -30.99
CA GLN A 256 -4.35 -31.87 -29.67
C GLN A 256 -5.24 -32.70 -28.75
N GLU A 257 -4.80 -32.98 -27.54
CA GLU A 257 -5.64 -33.65 -26.54
C GLU A 257 -6.89 -32.83 -26.23
N ARG A 258 -8.04 -33.51 -26.12
CA ARG A 258 -9.32 -32.83 -25.89
C ARG A 258 -9.41 -32.16 -24.53
N CYS A 259 -10.06 -30.99 -24.51
CA CYS A 259 -10.48 -30.30 -23.30
C CYS A 259 -11.81 -30.88 -22.77
N MET A 260 -12.19 -30.55 -21.53
CA MET A 260 -13.50 -30.98 -21.00
C MET A 260 -14.65 -30.25 -21.69
N GLU A 261 -14.58 -28.92 -21.80
CA GLU A 261 -15.60 -28.12 -22.47
C GLU A 261 -15.04 -26.73 -22.86
N PRO A 262 -15.10 -26.29 -24.13
CA PRO A 262 -15.45 -27.07 -25.33
C PRO A 262 -14.38 -28.12 -25.64
N ALA A 263 -14.78 -29.29 -26.17
CA ALA A 263 -13.87 -30.42 -26.39
C ALA A 263 -12.70 -30.11 -27.37
N CYS A 264 -12.99 -29.38 -28.45
CA CYS A 264 -12.00 -28.91 -29.43
C CYS A 264 -12.18 -27.40 -29.65
N TYR A 265 -11.05 -26.68 -29.71
CA TYR A 265 -11.04 -25.25 -29.97
C TYR A 265 -11.44 -24.94 -31.42
N ARG A 266 -12.21 -23.86 -31.63
CA ARG A 266 -12.65 -23.42 -32.96
C ARG A 266 -12.12 -22.01 -33.25
N TRP A 267 -11.13 -21.90 -34.14
CA TRP A 267 -10.66 -20.58 -34.58
C TRP A 267 -11.70 -19.87 -35.44
N PRO A 268 -11.96 -18.57 -35.26
CA PRO A 268 -12.91 -17.82 -36.08
C PRO A 268 -12.43 -17.58 -37.52
N GLN A 269 -11.12 -17.66 -37.76
CA GLN A 269 -10.47 -17.56 -39.07
C GLN A 269 -9.26 -18.51 -39.11
N GLN A 270 -8.83 -18.88 -40.31
CA GLN A 270 -7.62 -19.68 -40.54
C GLN A 270 -6.39 -18.92 -39.99
N GLN A 271 -5.71 -19.53 -39.01
CA GLN A 271 -4.55 -18.93 -38.35
C GLN A 271 -3.26 -19.47 -38.96
N VAL A 272 -2.24 -18.61 -39.08
CA VAL A 272 -0.93 -18.95 -39.64
C VAL A 272 0.14 -18.61 -38.60
N GLY A 273 1.06 -19.53 -38.36
CA GLY A 273 2.17 -19.29 -37.44
C GLY A 273 3.21 -20.40 -37.42
N PRO A 274 4.33 -20.19 -36.71
CA PRO A 274 5.39 -21.16 -36.58
C PRO A 274 5.01 -22.34 -35.66
N LEU A 275 5.45 -23.54 -36.04
CA LEU A 275 5.48 -24.74 -35.22
C LEU A 275 6.93 -25.25 -35.18
N TYR A 276 7.45 -25.48 -33.99
CA TYR A 276 8.79 -26.02 -33.79
C TYR A 276 8.74 -27.52 -33.54
N LEU A 277 9.18 -28.30 -34.53
CA LEU A 277 9.09 -29.77 -34.51
C LEU A 277 10.41 -30.38 -34.03
N THR A 278 10.33 -31.25 -33.04
CA THR A 278 11.44 -32.07 -32.54
C THR A 278 11.00 -33.53 -32.36
N HIS A 279 11.97 -34.43 -32.19
CA HIS A 279 11.73 -35.84 -31.85
C HIS A 279 10.68 -36.55 -32.73
N CYS A 280 10.89 -36.55 -34.05
CA CYS A 280 10.02 -37.24 -35.00
C CYS A 280 10.29 -38.76 -35.02
N GLU A 281 9.23 -39.57 -34.91
CA GLU A 281 9.28 -41.04 -34.96
C GLU A 281 8.16 -41.60 -35.85
N TYR A 282 8.29 -42.85 -36.31
CA TYR A 282 7.21 -43.54 -37.04
C TYR A 282 6.25 -44.23 -36.06
N GLU A 283 4.95 -43.99 -36.22
CA GLU A 283 3.89 -44.70 -35.51
C GLU A 283 3.06 -45.51 -36.52
N CYS A 284 3.02 -46.83 -36.33
CA CYS A 284 2.27 -47.77 -37.17
C CYS A 284 1.29 -48.56 -36.30
N PRO A 285 0.01 -48.66 -36.70
CA PRO A 285 -0.91 -49.55 -36.02
C PRO A 285 -0.51 -51.01 -36.27
N ASP A 286 -0.25 -51.76 -35.21
CA ASP A 286 0.03 -53.20 -35.29
C ASP A 286 -1.20 -53.93 -35.85
N SER A 287 -1.02 -54.72 -36.89
CA SER A 287 -2.10 -55.49 -37.52
C SER A 287 -2.61 -56.68 -36.68
N LEU A 288 -2.20 -56.82 -35.41
CA LEU A 288 -2.57 -57.94 -34.54
C LEU A 288 -2.68 -57.48 -33.06
N THR A 289 -3.71 -56.72 -32.72
CA THR A 289 -4.68 -57.00 -31.64
C THR A 289 -5.43 -55.72 -31.26
N ALA A 290 -6.75 -55.83 -31.23
CA ALA A 290 -7.59 -54.89 -30.51
C ALA A 290 -7.32 -55.06 -29.01
N GLY A 291 -6.82 -54.00 -28.36
CA GLY A 291 -6.84 -53.88 -26.90
C GLY A 291 -5.49 -53.58 -26.25
N SER A 292 -5.41 -52.36 -25.71
CA SER A 292 -4.54 -51.96 -24.60
C SER A 292 -3.06 -51.67 -24.88
N GLY A 293 -2.67 -50.40 -24.63
CA GLY A 293 -1.33 -50.04 -24.17
C GLY A 293 -0.45 -49.32 -25.19
N ARG A 294 -0.38 -47.99 -25.06
CA ARG A 294 0.72 -47.16 -25.59
C ARG A 294 2.07 -47.77 -25.20
N GLN A 295 2.80 -48.31 -26.17
CA GLN A 295 4.24 -48.55 -26.04
C GLN A 295 4.95 -47.65 -27.04
N ARG A 296 5.54 -46.56 -26.52
CA ARG A 296 6.62 -45.82 -27.19
C ARG A 296 7.75 -46.81 -27.44
N THR A 297 7.81 -47.39 -28.64
CA THR A 297 8.92 -48.24 -29.06
C THR A 297 10.13 -47.36 -29.28
N ARG A 298 10.89 -47.16 -28.20
CA ARG A 298 12.19 -46.49 -28.21
C ARG A 298 13.16 -47.31 -29.06
N THR A 299 13.15 -47.13 -30.38
CA THR A 299 14.20 -47.65 -31.27
C THR A 299 15.45 -46.80 -31.07
N ARG A 300 16.19 -47.12 -30.01
CA ARG A 300 17.51 -46.57 -29.72
C ARG A 300 18.44 -47.01 -30.86
N GLY A 301 18.71 -46.12 -31.80
CA GLY A 301 19.80 -46.27 -32.76
C GLY A 301 21.12 -46.32 -32.00
N SER A 302 21.61 -47.52 -31.70
CA SER A 302 22.93 -47.71 -31.08
C SER A 302 24.02 -47.44 -32.12
N ALA A 303 24.59 -46.24 -32.07
CA ALA A 303 25.97 -46.02 -32.49
C ALA A 303 26.88 -46.22 -31.26
N ALA A 304 27.82 -47.16 -31.39
CA ALA A 304 29.01 -47.37 -30.57
C ALA A 304 28.83 -47.56 -29.04
N ALA A 305 28.69 -48.82 -28.62
CA ALA A 305 29.13 -49.26 -27.29
C ALA A 305 30.22 -50.32 -27.46
N SER A 306 31.45 -49.92 -27.16
CA SER A 306 32.57 -50.83 -26.92
C SER A 306 32.30 -51.62 -25.64
N VAL A 307 31.96 -52.90 -25.75
CA VAL A 307 32.02 -53.84 -24.63
C VAL A 307 32.65 -55.14 -25.12
N ALA A 308 33.56 -55.63 -24.28
CA ALA A 308 34.45 -56.75 -24.47
C ALA A 308 33.75 -58.05 -24.87
N ALA A 309 34.52 -58.88 -25.57
CA ALA A 309 34.22 -60.26 -25.89
C ALA A 309 33.90 -61.10 -24.64
N ASP A 310 32.84 -61.91 -24.70
CA ASP A 310 32.99 -63.36 -24.57
C ASP A 310 31.76 -64.11 -25.11
N ALA A 311 31.97 -65.39 -25.42
CA ALA A 311 31.18 -66.30 -26.26
C ALA A 311 29.79 -66.73 -25.75
N ASP A 312 28.82 -66.94 -26.68
CA ASP A 312 28.11 -68.24 -26.83
C ASP A 312 27.30 -68.32 -28.15
N ASP A 313 27.05 -69.55 -28.58
CA ASP A 313 26.68 -70.06 -29.92
C ASP A 313 25.15 -69.98 -30.25
N ARG A 314 24.84 -69.88 -31.56
CA ARG A 314 23.55 -70.17 -32.26
C ARG A 314 22.27 -69.36 -31.97
N LEU A 315 22.03 -68.32 -32.79
CA LEU A 315 20.70 -67.86 -33.25
C LEU A 315 20.81 -67.31 -34.69
N PRO A 316 19.83 -67.52 -35.59
CA PRO A 316 19.92 -67.00 -36.95
C PRO A 316 19.85 -65.47 -36.92
N ARG A 317 20.86 -64.83 -37.53
CA ARG A 317 20.94 -63.36 -37.68
C ARG A 317 19.70 -62.85 -38.43
N LEU A 318 18.70 -62.37 -37.72
CA LEU A 318 17.72 -61.43 -38.25
C LEU A 318 18.51 -60.21 -38.73
N ARG A 319 18.61 -60.04 -40.05
CA ARG A 319 19.06 -58.77 -40.65
C ARG A 319 18.09 -57.69 -40.20
N THR A 320 18.46 -56.90 -39.21
CA THR A 320 17.82 -55.61 -38.96
C THR A 320 18.13 -54.73 -40.16
N MET A 321 17.15 -54.57 -41.06
CA MET A 321 17.25 -53.59 -42.13
C MET A 321 17.35 -52.21 -41.47
N PRO A 322 18.31 -51.36 -41.86
CA PRO A 322 18.34 -49.99 -41.36
C PRO A 322 17.08 -49.27 -41.83
N VAL A 323 16.19 -48.94 -40.88
CA VAL A 323 15.00 -48.12 -41.16
C VAL A 323 15.50 -46.70 -41.43
N GLU A 324 15.12 -46.16 -42.58
CA GLU A 324 15.47 -44.80 -42.98
C GLU A 324 14.84 -43.78 -42.00
N PRO A 325 15.60 -42.77 -41.52
CA PRO A 325 15.07 -41.76 -40.60
C PRO A 325 13.84 -41.03 -41.18
N PRO A 326 12.91 -40.58 -40.31
CA PRO A 326 11.73 -39.86 -40.75
C PRO A 326 12.11 -38.55 -41.43
N HIS A 327 11.45 -38.28 -42.56
CA HIS A 327 11.65 -37.06 -43.33
C HIS A 327 10.32 -36.36 -43.61
N ILE A 328 10.35 -35.04 -43.52
CA ILE A 328 9.20 -34.17 -43.75
C ILE A 328 9.54 -33.23 -44.91
N CYS A 329 8.76 -33.29 -45.98
CA CYS A 329 8.90 -32.41 -47.14
C CYS A 329 7.79 -31.35 -47.11
N GLY A 330 8.19 -30.09 -47.08
CA GLY A 330 7.28 -28.94 -47.09
C GLY A 330 7.55 -27.97 -48.25
N PRO A 331 6.62 -27.04 -48.50
CA PRO A 331 6.85 -25.94 -49.43
C PRO A 331 7.94 -24.98 -48.90
N ASP A 332 8.74 -24.42 -49.81
CA ASP A 332 9.81 -23.48 -49.46
C ASP A 332 9.26 -22.22 -48.77
N GLY A 333 10.00 -21.67 -47.81
CA GLY A 333 9.63 -20.50 -47.01
C GLY A 333 9.28 -19.23 -47.83
N PRO A 334 8.89 -18.13 -47.17
CA PRO A 334 8.27 -16.98 -47.83
C PRO A 334 9.29 -16.26 -48.72
N GLY A 335 9.33 -16.63 -50.00
CA GLY A 335 10.26 -16.08 -51.00
C GLY A 335 10.82 -17.07 -52.03
N GLY A 336 10.44 -18.36 -52.01
CA GLY A 336 10.93 -19.37 -52.96
C GLY A 336 10.27 -19.30 -54.34
N ALA A 337 11.07 -19.04 -55.37
CA ALA A 337 10.67 -19.09 -56.77
C ALA A 337 10.40 -20.54 -57.22
N SER A 338 9.19 -20.78 -57.75
CA SER A 338 8.71 -22.01 -58.41
C SER A 338 7.87 -22.97 -57.54
N PRO A 339 6.65 -23.36 -57.97
CA PRO A 339 5.74 -24.27 -57.25
C PRO A 339 6.20 -25.75 -57.22
N SER A 340 7.48 -26.02 -57.48
CA SER A 340 8.01 -27.37 -57.70
C SER A 340 9.24 -27.73 -56.86
N SER A 341 9.86 -26.81 -56.12
CA SER A 341 10.90 -27.16 -55.15
C SER A 341 10.27 -27.44 -53.79
N ARG A 342 10.54 -28.64 -53.27
CA ARG A 342 10.12 -29.07 -51.93
C ARG A 342 11.40 -29.28 -51.12
N THR A 343 11.53 -28.58 -50.00
CA THR A 343 12.61 -28.83 -49.06
C THR A 343 12.20 -29.96 -48.13
N CYS A 344 13.00 -31.03 -48.13
CA CYS A 344 12.81 -32.19 -47.25
C CYS A 344 13.81 -32.14 -46.10
N HIS A 345 13.30 -32.10 -44.88
CA HIS A 345 14.10 -32.19 -43.66
C HIS A 345 14.14 -33.63 -43.17
N VAL A 346 15.32 -34.15 -42.86
CA VAL A 346 15.53 -35.51 -42.32
C VAL A 346 15.83 -35.38 -40.84
N PHE A 347 15.15 -36.14 -39.98
CA PHE A 347 15.36 -36.11 -38.53
C PHE A 347 16.29 -37.24 -38.10
N THR A 348 17.49 -36.86 -37.66
CA THR A 348 18.46 -37.78 -37.07
C THR A 348 18.49 -37.65 -35.54
N VAL A 349 19.14 -38.60 -34.86
CA VAL A 349 19.17 -38.72 -33.39
C VAL A 349 19.75 -37.47 -32.68
N ASN A 350 20.51 -36.63 -33.38
CA ASN A 350 21.18 -35.44 -32.84
C ASN A 350 20.69 -34.11 -33.45
N ASP A 351 19.61 -34.11 -34.24
CA ASP A 351 19.14 -32.87 -34.87
C ASP A 351 18.43 -31.95 -33.88
N SER A 352 18.66 -30.64 -34.03
CA SER A 352 18.09 -29.62 -33.16
C SER A 352 16.61 -29.32 -33.42
N GLY A 353 15.98 -29.90 -34.45
CA GLY A 353 14.58 -29.62 -34.83
C GLY A 353 14.45 -28.58 -35.96
N ILE A 354 13.22 -28.40 -36.45
CA ILE A 354 12.87 -27.47 -37.55
C ILE A 354 11.67 -26.61 -37.18
N THR A 355 11.70 -25.33 -37.58
CA THR A 355 10.52 -24.46 -37.51
C THR A 355 9.79 -24.48 -38.85
N ILE A 356 8.54 -24.91 -38.86
CA ILE A 356 7.65 -24.86 -40.04
C ILE A 356 6.60 -23.76 -39.84
N LYS A 357 6.22 -23.06 -40.91
CA LYS A 357 5.03 -22.20 -40.89
C LYS A 357 3.85 -23.05 -41.36
N ALA A 358 2.83 -23.17 -40.52
CA ALA A 358 1.66 -23.98 -40.81
C ALA A 358 0.39 -23.14 -40.63
N SER A 359 -0.59 -23.42 -41.49
CA SER A 359 -1.91 -22.84 -41.38
C SER A 359 -2.94 -23.86 -40.94
N LEU A 360 -3.45 -23.70 -39.72
CA LEU A 360 -4.39 -24.65 -39.11
C LEU A 360 -5.82 -24.38 -39.54
N GLN A 361 -6.49 -25.42 -40.03
CA GLN A 361 -7.90 -25.43 -40.35
C GLN A 361 -8.73 -25.93 -39.15
N HIS A 362 -10.06 -25.84 -39.27
CA HIS A 362 -10.99 -26.34 -38.24
C HIS A 362 -10.83 -27.85 -37.98
N ALA A 363 -11.13 -28.26 -36.75
CA ALA A 363 -11.10 -29.68 -36.39
C ALA A 363 -12.04 -30.51 -37.28
N THR A 364 -11.56 -31.64 -37.80
CA THR A 364 -12.38 -32.56 -38.61
C THR A 364 -13.27 -33.47 -37.78
N ASN A 365 -12.98 -33.62 -36.49
CA ASN A 365 -13.71 -34.48 -35.55
C ASN A 365 -14.24 -33.72 -34.30
N PRO A 366 -15.01 -32.64 -34.48
CA PRO A 366 -15.46 -31.83 -33.35
C PRO A 366 -16.36 -32.63 -32.39
N ASP A 367 -17.22 -33.52 -32.90
CA ASP A 367 -18.30 -34.18 -32.14
C ASP A 367 -18.11 -35.71 -31.99
N ALA A 368 -16.92 -36.25 -32.33
CA ALA A 368 -16.67 -37.69 -32.26
C ALA A 368 -16.39 -38.15 -30.82
N ASP A 369 -17.43 -38.55 -30.07
CA ASP A 369 -17.38 -38.92 -28.63
C ASP A 369 -16.30 -39.94 -28.23
N GLN A 370 -15.76 -40.72 -29.18
CA GLN A 370 -14.80 -41.80 -28.91
C GLN A 370 -13.33 -41.42 -29.14
N SER A 371 -13.03 -40.23 -29.67
CA SER A 371 -11.65 -39.80 -29.93
C SER A 371 -11.09 -38.98 -28.75
N GLN A 372 -9.87 -39.28 -28.30
CA GLN A 372 -9.16 -38.52 -27.25
C GLN A 372 -8.46 -37.26 -27.78
N TRP A 373 -8.40 -37.08 -29.10
CA TRP A 373 -7.60 -36.07 -29.80
C TRP A 373 -8.45 -35.28 -30.79
N CYS A 374 -8.28 -33.97 -30.85
CA CYS A 374 -8.77 -33.09 -31.91
C CYS A 374 -7.79 -33.11 -33.09
N HIS A 375 -8.31 -33.29 -34.30
CA HIS A 375 -7.54 -33.35 -35.53
C HIS A 375 -7.68 -32.04 -36.33
N TYR A 376 -6.63 -31.24 -36.37
CA TYR A 376 -6.60 -29.98 -37.12
C TYR A 376 -5.73 -30.12 -38.37
N PRO A 377 -6.32 -30.15 -39.59
CA PRO A 377 -5.57 -30.30 -40.81
C PRO A 377 -4.78 -29.02 -41.13
N ILE A 378 -3.62 -29.20 -41.75
CA ILE A 378 -2.77 -28.10 -42.20
C ILE A 378 -3.09 -27.82 -43.68
N ALA A 379 -3.26 -26.54 -44.04
CA ALA A 379 -3.66 -26.15 -45.39
C ALA A 379 -2.56 -26.35 -46.44
N GLU A 380 -1.29 -26.23 -46.04
CA GLU A 380 -0.15 -26.44 -46.90
C GLU A 380 0.09 -27.94 -47.19
N SER A 381 0.52 -28.26 -48.42
CA SER A 381 0.80 -29.63 -48.82
C SER A 381 2.15 -30.11 -48.28
N PHE A 382 2.14 -30.73 -47.10
CA PHE A 382 3.27 -31.50 -46.58
C PHE A 382 3.21 -32.95 -47.09
N SER A 383 4.37 -33.54 -47.39
CA SER A 383 4.49 -34.94 -47.79
C SER A 383 5.57 -35.63 -46.98
N CYS A 384 5.23 -36.79 -46.40
CA CYS A 384 6.16 -37.64 -45.68
C CYS A 384 6.23 -38.99 -46.39
N ALA A 385 7.41 -39.41 -46.87
CA ALA A 385 7.54 -40.72 -47.48
C ALA A 385 7.78 -41.77 -46.38
N LEU A 386 7.06 -42.89 -46.51
CA LEU A 386 7.11 -44.01 -45.58
C LEU A 386 8.04 -45.08 -46.19
N PRO A 387 9.09 -45.53 -45.49
CA PRO A 387 9.96 -46.58 -46.00
C PRO A 387 9.19 -47.89 -46.19
N SER A 388 9.36 -48.56 -47.33
CA SER A 388 8.86 -49.93 -47.54
C SER A 388 9.69 -50.87 -46.65
N PRO A 389 9.12 -51.60 -45.66
CA PRO A 389 7.89 -52.39 -45.73
C PRO A 389 6.73 -51.90 -44.82
N LEU A 390 6.74 -50.64 -44.39
CA LEU A 390 5.71 -50.09 -43.49
C LEU A 390 4.34 -50.00 -44.20
N THR A 391 3.25 -50.29 -43.47
CA THR A 391 1.88 -50.28 -44.03
C THR A 391 1.44 -48.86 -44.38
N PRO A 392 0.48 -48.67 -45.32
CA PRO A 392 -0.08 -47.35 -45.63
C PRO A 392 -0.83 -46.69 -44.44
N ALA A 393 -1.00 -47.41 -43.32
CA ALA A 393 -1.59 -46.90 -42.09
C ALA A 393 -0.56 -46.25 -41.14
N CYS A 394 0.73 -46.26 -41.50
CA CYS A 394 1.78 -45.61 -40.73
C CYS A 394 1.79 -44.10 -40.91
N ARG A 395 2.19 -43.38 -39.86
CA ARG A 395 2.35 -41.92 -39.86
C ARG A 395 3.65 -41.52 -39.16
N VAL A 396 4.19 -40.37 -39.53
CA VAL A 396 5.29 -39.71 -38.80
C VAL A 396 4.66 -38.84 -37.72
N LEU A 397 5.05 -39.05 -36.47
CA LEU A 397 4.62 -38.27 -35.31
C LEU A 397 5.81 -37.47 -34.78
N CYS A 398 5.65 -36.16 -34.61
CA CYS A 398 6.67 -35.29 -34.02
C CYS A 398 6.13 -34.55 -32.81
N ASP A 399 7.01 -34.30 -31.84
CA ASP A 399 6.70 -33.44 -30.71
C ASP A 399 6.79 -31.98 -31.15
N ILE A 400 5.86 -31.16 -30.65
CA ILE A 400 5.88 -29.71 -30.84
C ILE A 400 6.44 -29.12 -29.55
N GLU A 401 7.60 -28.50 -29.63
CA GLU A 401 8.28 -27.94 -28.47
C GLU A 401 7.86 -26.48 -28.28
N HIS A 402 7.60 -26.08 -27.03
CA HIS A 402 7.00 -24.78 -26.67
C HIS A 402 5.67 -24.46 -27.41
N PRO A 403 4.70 -25.39 -27.50
CA PRO A 403 3.53 -25.24 -28.35
C PRO A 403 2.62 -24.08 -27.94
N TYR A 404 2.64 -23.68 -26.68
CA TYR A 404 1.79 -22.60 -26.16
C TYR A 404 2.57 -21.33 -25.82
N THR A 405 3.90 -21.40 -25.77
CA THR A 405 4.77 -20.34 -25.23
C THR A 405 5.71 -19.73 -26.27
N ALA A 406 5.80 -20.30 -27.47
CA ALA A 406 6.59 -19.72 -28.56
C ALA A 406 5.89 -18.48 -29.15
N GLU A 407 6.68 -17.45 -29.47
CA GLU A 407 6.20 -16.20 -30.07
C GLU A 407 5.48 -16.46 -31.40
N GLY A 408 4.24 -16.00 -31.51
CA GLY A 408 3.38 -16.24 -32.68
C GLY A 408 2.83 -17.66 -32.83
N SER A 409 2.94 -18.52 -31.80
CA SER A 409 2.41 -19.90 -31.88
C SER A 409 0.91 -19.93 -32.20
N VAL A 410 0.54 -20.74 -33.18
CA VAL A 410 -0.86 -20.94 -33.60
C VAL A 410 -1.71 -21.60 -32.52
N LEU A 411 -1.08 -22.35 -31.61
CA LEU A 411 -1.76 -23.12 -30.57
C LEU A 411 -1.95 -22.33 -29.27
N ALA A 412 -1.36 -21.13 -29.13
CA ALA A 412 -1.40 -20.34 -27.90
C ALA A 412 -2.83 -20.11 -27.36
N GLN A 413 -3.80 -19.90 -28.25
CA GLN A 413 -5.22 -19.64 -27.92
C GLN A 413 -6.04 -20.91 -27.64
N SER A 414 -5.50 -22.09 -27.92
CA SER A 414 -6.20 -23.38 -27.82
C SER A 414 -5.99 -24.09 -26.47
N GLN A 415 -5.45 -23.39 -25.47
CA GLN A 415 -5.26 -23.94 -24.12
C GLN A 415 -6.61 -24.25 -23.47
N CYS A 416 -6.70 -25.34 -22.72
CA CYS A 416 -7.92 -25.67 -21.98
C CYS A 416 -8.03 -24.77 -20.74
N GLN A 417 -8.64 -23.60 -20.90
CA GLN A 417 -8.97 -22.70 -19.80
C GLN A 417 -10.47 -22.77 -19.52
N VAL A 418 -10.84 -23.19 -18.31
CA VAL A 418 -12.22 -23.05 -17.83
C VAL A 418 -12.30 -21.66 -17.19
N LEU A 419 -13.02 -20.74 -17.85
CA LEU A 419 -13.33 -19.42 -17.32
C LEU A 419 -14.77 -19.43 -16.83
N VAL A 420 -14.98 -19.23 -15.53
CA VAL A 420 -16.33 -19.11 -14.95
C VAL A 420 -16.58 -17.64 -14.60
N GLY A 421 -17.55 -17.02 -15.29
CA GLY A 421 -17.94 -15.62 -15.11
C GLY A 421 -17.60 -14.72 -16.32
N ASP A 422 -18.05 -13.46 -16.28
CA ASP A 422 -17.75 -12.45 -17.30
C ASP A 422 -16.69 -11.46 -16.76
N PRO A 423 -15.42 -11.53 -17.24
CA PRO A 423 -14.34 -10.68 -16.77
C PRO A 423 -14.57 -9.20 -17.06
N VAL A 424 -15.21 -8.87 -18.18
CA VAL A 424 -15.47 -7.47 -18.55
C VAL A 424 -16.51 -6.88 -17.61
N PHE A 425 -17.60 -7.60 -17.37
CA PHE A 425 -18.64 -7.14 -16.45
C PHE A 425 -18.13 -7.04 -15.01
N THR A 426 -17.39 -8.03 -14.53
CA THR A 426 -16.77 -8.01 -13.19
C THR A 426 -15.83 -6.83 -13.03
N PHE A 427 -14.97 -6.55 -14.02
CA PHE A 427 -14.06 -5.41 -13.98
C PHE A 427 -14.81 -4.07 -13.85
N TRP A 428 -15.75 -3.78 -14.75
CA TRP A 428 -16.45 -2.49 -14.77
C TRP A 428 -17.37 -2.30 -13.56
N SER A 429 -18.06 -3.36 -13.13
CA SER A 429 -18.90 -3.30 -11.92
C SER A 429 -18.06 -3.10 -10.67
N TYR A 430 -16.91 -3.78 -10.55
CA TYR A 430 -15.98 -3.57 -9.44
C TYR A 430 -15.42 -2.16 -9.44
N LEU A 431 -14.94 -1.68 -10.58
CA LEU A 431 -14.41 -0.33 -10.72
C LEU A 431 -15.46 0.71 -10.32
N GLY A 432 -16.69 0.59 -10.82
CA GLY A 432 -17.79 1.50 -10.51
C GLY A 432 -18.13 1.53 -9.02
N VAL A 433 -18.32 0.36 -8.39
CA VAL A 433 -18.61 0.27 -6.95
C VAL A 433 -17.44 0.80 -6.12
N ARG A 434 -16.20 0.46 -6.48
CA ARG A 434 -15.00 0.92 -5.77
C ARG A 434 -14.85 2.45 -5.83
N CYS A 435 -15.06 3.05 -7.01
CA CYS A 435 -15.01 4.51 -7.22
C CYS A 435 -16.03 5.25 -6.35
N LEU A 436 -17.25 4.72 -6.25
CA LEU A 436 -18.30 5.28 -5.41
C LEU A 436 -18.00 5.08 -3.92
N ALA A 437 -17.54 3.89 -3.53
CA ALA A 437 -17.26 3.52 -2.15
C ALA A 437 -16.13 4.37 -1.54
N ASP A 438 -15.07 4.68 -2.29
CA ASP A 438 -13.94 5.49 -1.80
C ASP A 438 -14.29 6.95 -1.51
N ALA A 439 -15.34 7.49 -2.12
CA ALA A 439 -15.79 8.86 -1.88
C ALA A 439 -16.30 9.07 -0.43
N PHE A 440 -16.90 8.05 0.17
CA PHE A 440 -17.55 8.19 1.48
C PHE A 440 -16.55 8.25 2.65
N PRO A 441 -15.59 7.30 2.83
CA PRO A 441 -14.61 7.38 3.90
C PRO A 441 -13.70 8.61 3.79
N THR A 442 -13.34 9.02 2.57
CA THR A 442 -12.52 10.21 2.35
C THR A 442 -13.30 11.49 2.71
N ALA A 443 -14.58 11.58 2.35
CA ALA A 443 -15.46 12.66 2.82
C ALA A 443 -15.57 12.68 4.34
N ALA A 444 -15.79 11.51 4.95
CA ALA A 444 -15.86 11.37 6.40
C ALA A 444 -14.55 11.80 7.07
N LEU A 445 -13.38 11.40 6.53
CA LEU A 445 -12.07 11.80 7.04
C LEU A 445 -11.88 13.32 7.01
N ALA A 446 -12.22 14.00 5.91
CA ALA A 446 -12.13 15.45 5.81
C ALA A 446 -13.03 16.17 6.84
N MET A 447 -14.22 15.61 7.10
CA MET A 447 -15.12 16.10 8.14
C MET A 447 -14.57 15.85 9.55
N VAL A 448 -13.99 14.67 9.78
CA VAL A 448 -13.34 14.29 11.04
C VAL A 448 -12.16 15.21 11.35
N ASP A 449 -11.28 15.47 10.38
CA ASP A 449 -10.16 16.39 10.55
C ASP A 449 -10.63 17.81 10.84
N THR A 450 -11.67 18.26 10.14
CA THR A 450 -12.30 19.57 10.41
C THR A 450 -12.82 19.63 11.84
N ALA A 451 -13.53 18.59 12.28
CA ALA A 451 -14.12 18.54 13.60
C ALA A 451 -13.05 18.41 14.70
N LEU A 452 -11.99 17.65 14.46
CA LEU A 452 -10.81 17.56 15.31
C LEU A 452 -10.16 18.93 15.51
N VAL A 453 -9.93 19.69 14.43
CA VAL A 453 -9.36 21.05 14.55
C VAL A 453 -10.31 22.00 15.28
N VAL A 454 -11.62 21.90 15.08
CA VAL A 454 -12.61 22.71 15.79
C VAL A 454 -12.67 22.37 17.28
N ALA A 455 -12.62 21.08 17.63
CA ALA A 455 -12.69 20.61 19.02
C ALA A 455 -11.41 20.88 19.82
N THR A 456 -10.26 20.95 19.14
CA THR A 456 -8.93 21.11 19.76
C THR A 456 -8.46 22.56 19.82
N ARG A 457 -8.90 23.42 18.90
CA ARG A 457 -8.54 24.85 18.92
C ARG A 457 -9.34 25.61 19.97
N GLU A 458 -8.66 26.57 20.60
CA GLU A 458 -9.15 27.32 21.76
C GLU A 458 -10.60 27.80 21.60
N ARG A 459 -11.50 27.22 22.41
CA ARG A 459 -12.74 27.88 22.81
C ARG A 459 -12.41 28.91 23.87
N ALA A 460 -12.89 30.14 23.70
CA ALA A 460 -12.77 31.15 24.74
C ALA A 460 -13.46 30.61 26.02
N GLY A 461 -12.73 30.54 27.13
CA GLY A 461 -13.29 30.20 28.45
C GLY A 461 -12.83 28.88 29.09
N LEU A 462 -12.15 27.96 28.40
CA LEU A 462 -11.72 26.69 29.01
C LEU A 462 -10.34 26.80 29.70
N PRO A 463 -10.16 26.30 30.94
CA PRO A 463 -8.86 26.28 31.62
C PRO A 463 -7.79 25.52 30.82
N ARG A 464 -6.53 25.99 30.86
CA ARG A 464 -5.37 25.42 30.12
C ARG A 464 -5.13 23.92 30.36
N ARG A 465 -5.69 23.34 31.42
CA ARG A 465 -5.51 21.94 31.87
C ARG A 465 -6.44 20.94 31.17
N GLU A 466 -7.53 21.39 30.54
CA GLU A 466 -8.51 20.54 29.83
C GLU A 466 -8.39 20.61 28.30
N LYS A 467 -7.31 21.20 27.77
CA LYS A 467 -7.11 21.29 26.32
C LYS A 467 -7.02 19.89 25.71
N ALA A 468 -7.97 19.61 24.82
CA ALA A 468 -7.98 18.39 24.05
C ALA A 468 -6.89 18.50 22.96
N ASP A 469 -5.84 17.68 23.06
CA ASP A 469 -4.77 17.63 22.06
C ASP A 469 -5.23 16.82 20.84
N LEU A 470 -4.96 17.30 19.62
CA LEU A 470 -5.34 16.63 18.37
C LEU A 470 -4.76 15.22 18.28
N GLY A 471 -3.47 15.07 18.57
CA GLY A 471 -2.79 13.78 18.49
C GLY A 471 -3.31 12.74 19.46
N ARG A 472 -3.76 13.15 20.66
CA ARG A 472 -4.36 12.21 21.63
C ARG A 472 -5.69 11.65 21.15
N GLN A 473 -6.47 12.44 20.40
CA GLN A 473 -7.72 11.97 19.82
C GLN A 473 -7.46 11.00 18.68
N MET A 474 -6.51 11.33 17.79
CA MET A 474 -6.08 10.45 16.70
C MET A 474 -5.47 9.13 17.20
N ALA A 475 -4.70 9.16 18.30
CA ALA A 475 -4.09 7.95 18.88
C ALA A 475 -5.13 6.91 19.29
N VAL A 476 -6.29 7.34 19.84
CA VAL A 476 -7.39 6.41 20.20
C VAL A 476 -8.06 5.85 18.94
N GLY A 477 -8.18 6.66 17.87
CA GLY A 477 -8.64 6.17 16.58
C GLY A 477 -7.74 5.06 16.04
N LEU A 478 -6.43 5.30 15.99
CA LEU A 478 -5.46 4.31 15.51
C LEU A 478 -5.42 3.03 16.33
N LEU A 479 -5.71 3.08 17.65
CA LEU A 479 -5.87 1.86 18.44
C LEU A 479 -6.97 0.93 17.87
N GLY A 480 -8.01 1.50 17.27
CA GLY A 480 -9.03 0.74 16.54
C GLY A 480 -8.44 0.00 15.34
N THR A 481 -7.62 0.68 14.53
CA THR A 481 -6.90 0.06 13.40
C THR A 481 -5.97 -1.08 13.86
N ALA A 482 -5.21 -0.86 14.95
CA ALA A 482 -4.29 -1.84 15.51
C ALA A 482 -4.97 -3.14 15.95
N ILE A 483 -6.21 -3.07 16.44
CA ILE A 483 -6.98 -4.24 16.88
C ILE A 483 -7.70 -4.88 15.69
N ALA A 484 -8.37 -4.07 14.86
CA ALA A 484 -9.25 -4.57 13.82
C ALA A 484 -8.51 -5.23 12.65
N ALA A 485 -7.35 -4.72 12.25
CA ALA A 485 -6.57 -5.28 11.13
C ALA A 485 -6.10 -6.72 11.38
N PRO A 486 -5.40 -7.06 12.49
CA PRO A 486 -5.00 -8.43 12.77
C PRO A 486 -6.20 -9.34 13.06
N LEU A 487 -7.27 -8.81 13.70
CA LEU A 487 -8.47 -9.59 13.94
C LEU A 487 -9.19 -9.98 12.63
N ALA A 488 -9.31 -9.04 11.69
CA ALA A 488 -9.89 -9.33 10.37
C ALA A 488 -9.02 -10.33 9.58
N GLY A 489 -7.70 -10.18 9.63
CA GLY A 489 -6.77 -11.11 8.98
C GLY A 489 -6.81 -12.52 9.58
N TYR A 490 -6.90 -12.63 10.92
CA TYR A 490 -7.06 -13.91 11.62
C TYR A 490 -8.38 -14.59 11.29
N LEU A 491 -9.47 -13.81 11.22
CA LEU A 491 -10.81 -14.36 11.03
C LEU A 491 -11.14 -14.70 9.56
N SER A 492 -10.42 -14.10 8.60
CA SER A 492 -10.68 -14.26 7.16
C SER A 492 -10.66 -15.72 6.65
N PRO A 493 -9.74 -16.61 7.10
CA PRO A 493 -9.66 -17.97 6.59
C PRO A 493 -10.72 -18.95 7.14
N TYR A 494 -11.39 -18.64 8.26
CA TYR A 494 -12.28 -19.61 8.91
C TYR A 494 -13.52 -19.98 8.10
N PRO A 495 -14.28 -19.04 7.49
CA PRO A 495 -15.50 -19.39 6.76
C PRO A 495 -15.23 -20.24 5.52
N THR A 496 -14.01 -20.16 4.96
CA THR A 496 -13.58 -20.95 3.80
C THR A 496 -13.01 -22.31 4.17
N ALA A 497 -12.72 -22.57 5.45
CA ALA A 497 -12.11 -23.81 5.92
C ALA A 497 -13.14 -24.88 6.36
N ASP A 498 -14.40 -24.50 6.62
CA ASP A 498 -15.44 -25.43 7.07
C ASP A 498 -16.17 -26.05 5.86
N PRO A 499 -16.10 -27.38 5.66
CA PRO A 499 -16.77 -28.06 4.55
C PRO A 499 -18.30 -28.00 4.60
N ASN A 500 -18.90 -27.60 5.73
CA ASN A 500 -20.36 -27.45 5.87
C ASN A 500 -20.88 -26.08 5.43
N VAL A 501 -19.98 -25.16 5.10
CA VAL A 501 -20.32 -23.83 4.62
C VAL A 501 -20.66 -23.91 3.12
N PRO A 502 -21.81 -23.40 2.66
CA PRO A 502 -22.19 -23.48 1.26
C PRO A 502 -21.09 -22.86 0.38
N ALA A 503 -20.79 -23.50 -0.75
CA ALA A 503 -19.69 -23.19 -1.69
C ALA A 503 -19.77 -21.80 -2.39
N GLY A 504 -20.45 -20.82 -1.78
CA GLY A 504 -20.68 -19.48 -2.31
C GLY A 504 -20.36 -18.34 -1.34
N TRP A 505 -19.53 -18.55 -0.30
CA TRP A 505 -19.07 -17.43 0.53
C TRP A 505 -18.13 -16.52 -0.26
N PRO A 506 -18.41 -15.20 -0.30
CA PRO A 506 -17.60 -14.27 -1.08
C PRO A 506 -16.18 -14.15 -0.50
N PRO A 507 -15.15 -14.06 -1.35
CA PRO A 507 -13.77 -13.90 -0.90
C PRO A 507 -13.62 -12.63 -0.06
N TYR A 508 -12.86 -12.70 1.04
CA TYR A 508 -12.66 -11.57 1.97
C TYR A 508 -13.96 -10.98 2.55
N GLY A 509 -15.01 -11.80 2.64
CA GLY A 509 -16.30 -11.40 3.24
C GLY A 509 -16.17 -10.90 4.68
N VAL A 510 -15.29 -11.51 5.48
CA VAL A 510 -15.06 -11.13 6.89
C VAL A 510 -14.52 -9.70 7.04
N PRO A 511 -13.42 -9.29 6.38
CA PRO A 511 -12.98 -7.89 6.32
C PRO A 511 -14.07 -6.89 5.95
N ILE A 512 -14.88 -7.20 4.95
CA ILE A 512 -15.95 -6.30 4.48
C ILE A 512 -17.05 -6.20 5.56
N LEU A 513 -17.51 -7.33 6.11
CA LEU A 513 -18.50 -7.32 7.18
C LEU A 513 -17.99 -6.61 8.45
N ALA A 514 -16.73 -6.82 8.83
CA ALA A 514 -16.11 -6.12 9.96
C ALA A 514 -16.06 -4.59 9.75
N PHE A 515 -15.71 -4.14 8.53
CA PHE A 515 -15.78 -2.72 8.17
C PHE A 515 -17.20 -2.19 8.32
N THR A 516 -18.20 -2.90 7.78
CA THR A 516 -19.59 -2.45 7.79
C THR A 516 -20.15 -2.36 9.21
N ALA A 517 -19.86 -3.34 10.06
CA ALA A 517 -20.24 -3.35 11.47
C ALA A 517 -19.60 -2.16 12.21
N CYS A 518 -18.31 -1.90 12.01
CA CYS A 518 -17.63 -0.77 12.62
C CYS A 518 -18.21 0.58 12.17
N MET A 519 -18.53 0.74 10.88
CA MET A 519 -19.16 1.97 10.37
C MET A 519 -20.58 2.17 10.92
N ILE A 520 -21.38 1.11 11.03
CA ILE A 520 -22.72 1.17 11.66
C ILE A 520 -22.62 1.54 13.14
N LEU A 521 -21.69 0.93 13.89
CA LEU A 521 -21.44 1.27 15.29
C LEU A 521 -20.95 2.72 15.44
N GLY A 522 -20.06 3.18 14.58
CA GLY A 522 -19.63 4.58 14.52
C GLY A 522 -20.79 5.55 14.26
N ALA A 523 -21.66 5.23 13.31
CA ALA A 523 -22.87 6.01 13.03
C ALA A 523 -23.84 6.01 14.22
N ALA A 524 -24.05 4.88 14.89
CA ALA A 524 -24.87 4.78 16.09
C ALA A 524 -24.32 5.67 17.22
N VAL A 525 -23.00 5.70 17.44
CA VAL A 525 -22.36 6.58 18.43
C VAL A 525 -22.60 8.06 18.12
N LEU A 526 -22.52 8.47 16.85
CA LEU A 526 -22.81 9.86 16.44
C LEU A 526 -24.26 10.27 16.72
N MET A 527 -25.20 9.34 16.53
CA MET A 527 -26.62 9.57 16.74
C MET A 527 -27.00 9.57 18.21
N CYS A 528 -26.44 8.65 19.01
CA CYS A 528 -26.75 8.48 20.42
C CYS A 528 -26.03 9.46 21.35
N SER A 529 -25.00 10.18 20.88
CA SER A 529 -24.24 11.13 21.71
C SER A 529 -24.51 12.60 21.35
N PRO A 530 -25.52 13.25 21.96
CA PRO A 530 -25.83 14.66 21.75
C PRO A 530 -24.82 15.63 22.36
N SER A 531 -23.97 15.18 23.29
CA SER A 531 -22.99 15.99 24.01
C SER A 531 -21.68 16.23 23.25
N MET A 532 -21.55 15.72 22.02
CA MET A 532 -20.29 15.79 21.28
C MET A 532 -19.97 17.22 20.79
N PRO A 533 -18.81 17.80 21.16
CA PRO A 533 -18.48 19.20 20.91
C PRO A 533 -17.95 19.46 19.47
N LEU A 534 -18.70 19.10 18.42
CA LEU A 534 -18.26 19.25 17.01
C LEU A 534 -18.57 20.65 16.41
N GLY A 535 -19.41 21.44 17.07
CA GLY A 535 -19.83 22.76 16.62
C GLY A 535 -19.00 23.90 17.22
N ALA A 536 -19.03 25.05 16.56
CA ALA A 536 -18.49 26.32 17.07
C ALA A 536 -19.49 27.45 16.76
N PRO A 537 -19.62 28.46 17.64
CA PRO A 537 -20.54 29.58 17.45
C PRO A 537 -20.14 30.43 16.23
N ALA A 538 -21.10 31.17 15.63
CA ALA A 538 -20.84 32.06 14.48
C ALA A 538 -19.62 32.98 14.69
N SER A 539 -19.51 33.60 15.87
CA SER A 539 -18.41 34.49 16.27
C SER A 539 -17.02 33.85 16.11
N TRP A 540 -16.91 32.54 16.35
CA TRP A 540 -15.66 31.80 16.18
C TRP A 540 -15.20 31.74 14.73
N TRP A 541 -16.13 31.59 13.80
CA TRP A 541 -15.87 31.56 12.35
C TRP A 541 -15.54 32.95 11.80
N GLU A 542 -16.09 33.98 12.41
CA GLU A 542 -15.88 35.37 11.99
C GLU A 542 -14.54 35.95 12.40
N ALA A 543 -13.91 35.39 13.44
CA ALA A 543 -12.62 35.83 13.95
C ALA A 543 -11.57 35.96 12.84
N VAL A 544 -10.95 37.15 12.78
CA VAL A 544 -10.05 37.58 11.72
C VAL A 544 -8.79 36.71 11.67
N ARG A 545 -8.24 36.60 10.46
CA ARG A 545 -6.98 35.92 10.10
C ARG A 545 -5.91 36.03 11.19
N PRO A 546 -5.07 35.00 11.40
CA PRO A 546 -3.85 35.18 12.18
C PRO A 546 -3.05 36.36 11.60
N ALA A 547 -2.74 37.33 12.46
CA ALA A 547 -2.10 38.59 12.07
C ALA A 547 -0.77 38.34 11.34
N GLY A 548 -0.60 38.92 10.15
CA GLY A 548 0.73 39.15 9.55
C GLY A 548 1.10 38.46 8.23
N LYS A 549 0.24 37.63 7.59
CA LYS A 549 0.54 37.04 6.26
C LYS A 549 -0.34 37.61 5.14
N SER A 550 0.29 38.09 4.08
CA SER A 550 -0.38 38.48 2.82
C SER A 550 -1.15 37.29 2.24
N PRO A 551 -2.38 37.48 1.71
CA PRO A 551 -3.20 36.40 1.16
C PRO A 551 -2.47 35.61 0.07
N ARG A 552 -1.75 36.29 -0.82
CA ARG A 552 -0.98 35.67 -1.90
C ARG A 552 0.10 34.71 -1.37
N LYS A 553 0.80 35.10 -0.30
CA LYS A 553 1.85 34.27 0.30
C LYS A 553 1.28 33.01 0.96
N SER A 554 0.15 33.13 1.65
CA SER A 554 -0.51 31.98 2.27
C SER A 554 -1.01 30.97 1.21
N SER A 555 -1.55 31.45 0.10
CA SER A 555 -1.95 30.59 -1.02
C SER A 555 -0.79 29.85 -1.65
N CYS A 556 0.37 30.50 -1.83
CA CYS A 556 1.58 29.82 -2.32
C CYS A 556 2.10 28.77 -1.34
N GLU A 557 2.10 29.06 -0.03
CA GLU A 557 2.49 28.09 1.01
C GLU A 557 1.54 26.88 1.03
N ALA A 558 0.23 27.10 0.89
CA ALA A 558 -0.76 26.04 0.81
C ALA A 558 -0.61 25.18 -0.46
N ALA A 559 -0.31 25.78 -1.60
CA ALA A 559 -0.05 25.06 -2.84
C ALA A 559 1.22 24.20 -2.76
N ALA A 560 2.30 24.73 -2.17
CA ALA A 560 3.52 23.96 -1.92
C ALA A 560 3.25 22.76 -0.99
N LEU A 561 2.49 22.98 0.08
CA LEU A 561 2.11 21.91 1.01
C LEU A 561 1.24 20.85 0.33
N PHE A 562 0.32 21.25 -0.55
CA PHE A 562 -0.48 20.33 -1.36
C PHE A 562 0.41 19.43 -2.23
N LEU A 563 1.38 20.00 -2.95
CA LEU A 563 2.30 19.23 -3.79
C LEU A 563 3.13 18.24 -2.96
N VAL A 564 3.65 18.68 -1.82
CA VAL A 564 4.42 17.81 -0.91
C VAL A 564 3.56 16.64 -0.40
N LEU A 565 2.31 16.91 0.02
CA LEU A 565 1.40 15.87 0.47
C LEU A 565 0.98 14.91 -0.64
N ALA A 566 0.82 15.39 -1.88
CA ALA A 566 0.54 14.56 -3.03
C ALA A 566 1.71 13.60 -3.31
N MET A 567 2.95 14.07 -3.22
CA MET A 567 4.14 13.21 -3.34
C MET A 567 4.24 12.19 -2.20
N LEU A 568 4.01 12.61 -0.95
CA LEU A 568 3.96 11.68 0.19
C LEU A 568 2.84 10.64 0.02
N GLY A 569 1.69 11.04 -0.53
CA GLY A 569 0.58 10.14 -0.85
C GLY A 569 0.94 9.15 -1.96
N ALA A 570 1.71 9.58 -2.97
CA ALA A 570 2.19 8.69 -4.03
C ALA A 570 3.13 7.61 -3.48
N PHE A 571 4.07 7.98 -2.61
CA PHE A 571 4.92 7.02 -1.92
C PHE A 571 4.11 6.09 -1.01
N CYS A 572 3.18 6.62 -0.21
CA CYS A 572 2.31 5.79 0.63
C CYS A 572 1.55 4.74 -0.20
N SER A 573 0.92 5.19 -1.28
CA SER A 573 0.05 4.34 -2.09
C SER A 573 0.77 3.28 -2.88
N ALA A 574 1.98 3.58 -3.37
CA ALA A 574 2.81 2.58 -4.01
C ALA A 574 3.21 1.48 -3.01
N ILE A 575 3.38 1.77 -1.72
CA ILE A 575 3.56 0.70 -0.74
C ILE A 575 2.23 -0.02 -0.49
N ASP A 576 1.15 0.70 -0.14
CA ASP A 576 -0.15 0.11 0.20
C ASP A 576 -0.73 -0.80 -0.90
N SER A 577 -0.52 -0.45 -2.17
CA SER A 577 -1.09 -1.19 -3.31
C SER A 577 -0.37 -2.51 -3.59
N TYR A 578 0.95 -2.55 -3.38
CA TYR A 578 1.80 -3.68 -3.83
C TYR A 578 2.38 -4.49 -2.67
N LEU A 579 2.49 -3.91 -1.47
CA LEU A 579 3.04 -4.59 -0.29
C LEU A 579 2.23 -5.84 0.10
N PRO A 580 0.89 -5.85 0.13
CA PRO A 580 0.14 -7.07 0.46
C PRO A 580 0.44 -8.22 -0.50
N TRP A 581 0.61 -7.94 -1.79
CA TRP A 581 1.03 -8.94 -2.78
C TRP A 581 2.45 -9.43 -2.52
N HIS A 582 3.38 -8.51 -2.27
CA HIS A 582 4.77 -8.86 -1.95
C HIS A 582 4.90 -9.75 -0.71
N VAL A 583 4.18 -9.42 0.36
CA VAL A 583 4.14 -10.20 1.61
C VAL A 583 3.54 -11.58 1.38
N SER A 584 2.40 -11.65 0.68
CA SER A 584 1.71 -12.92 0.41
C SER A 584 2.58 -13.89 -0.39
N GLY A 585 3.37 -13.39 -1.35
CA GLY A 585 4.22 -14.25 -2.14
C GLY A 585 5.54 -14.62 -1.46
N LEU A 586 6.14 -13.74 -0.62
CA LEU A 586 7.32 -14.10 0.20
C LEU A 586 7.00 -15.22 1.18
N GLN A 587 5.78 -15.25 1.70
CA GLN A 587 5.31 -16.31 2.57
C GLN A 587 5.20 -17.66 1.84
N ARG A 588 4.77 -17.68 0.57
CA ARG A 588 4.68 -18.90 -0.24
C ARG A 588 6.05 -19.48 -0.57
N GLU A 589 7.00 -18.64 -0.99
CA GLU A 589 8.38 -19.08 -1.28
C GLU A 589 9.09 -19.62 -0.02
N GLY A 590 8.94 -18.95 1.11
CA GLY A 590 9.57 -19.37 2.37
C GLY A 590 9.03 -20.67 2.97
N LEU A 591 7.85 -21.14 2.52
CA LEU A 591 7.19 -22.35 3.00
C LEU A 591 7.42 -23.58 2.12
N GLY A 592 7.99 -23.46 0.91
CA GLY A 592 8.38 -24.61 0.06
C GLY A 592 7.25 -25.62 -0.21
N LEU A 593 5.99 -25.18 -0.21
CA LEU A 593 4.83 -26.06 -0.35
C LEU A 593 4.62 -26.47 -1.81
N GLU A 594 5.08 -27.67 -2.15
CA GLU A 594 4.43 -28.49 -3.18
C GLU A 594 2.97 -28.77 -2.78
N GLN A 595 2.10 -28.83 -3.77
CA GLN A 595 0.64 -28.72 -3.68
C GLN A 595 -0.10 -29.93 -3.06
N ASP A 596 0.57 -30.83 -2.35
CA ASP A 596 -0.01 -32.17 -2.05
C ASP A 596 -0.19 -32.57 -0.58
N ASP A 597 0.01 -31.69 0.42
CA ASP A 597 -0.34 -32.07 1.82
C ASP A 597 -0.95 -30.93 2.64
N VAL A 598 -2.27 -30.81 2.54
CA VAL A 598 -3.10 -29.90 3.33
C VAL A 598 -3.33 -30.50 4.72
N GLN A 599 -2.31 -30.69 5.57
CA GLN A 599 -2.58 -31.03 6.99
C GLN A 599 -1.40 -30.82 7.98
N GLY A 600 -0.49 -29.87 7.73
CA GLY A 600 0.54 -29.47 8.70
C GLY A 600 0.30 -28.06 9.25
N PRO A 601 0.41 -27.81 10.58
CA PRO A 601 0.41 -26.45 11.10
C PRO A 601 1.68 -25.76 10.58
N ALA A 602 1.51 -24.67 9.83
CA ALA A 602 2.61 -23.79 9.42
C ALA A 602 3.54 -23.56 10.63
N ALA A 603 4.86 -23.52 10.41
CA ALA A 603 5.86 -23.51 11.49
C ALA A 603 5.70 -22.39 12.55
N TRP A 604 4.81 -21.40 12.32
CA TRP A 604 4.36 -20.39 13.28
C TRP A 604 2.84 -20.06 13.20
N GLY A 605 2.04 -20.88 12.51
CA GLY A 605 0.57 -20.77 12.45
C GLY A 605 -0.01 -19.52 11.75
N ALA A 606 0.80 -18.67 11.09
CA ALA A 606 0.34 -17.41 10.51
C ALA A 606 -0.05 -17.53 9.02
N THR A 607 -1.32 -17.24 8.71
CA THR A 607 -1.85 -17.11 7.34
C THR A 607 -1.39 -15.80 6.68
N PRO A 608 -1.33 -15.70 5.33
CA PRO A 608 -0.91 -14.47 4.65
C PRO A 608 -1.80 -13.27 5.01
N GLU A 609 -3.09 -13.49 5.25
CA GLU A 609 -4.03 -12.46 5.69
C GLU A 609 -3.71 -11.98 7.11
N LEU A 610 -3.40 -12.89 8.04
CA LEU A 610 -2.96 -12.52 9.39
C LEU A 610 -1.67 -11.70 9.33
N LEU A 611 -0.72 -12.08 8.48
CA LEU A 611 0.55 -11.36 8.33
C LEU A 611 0.35 -9.92 7.81
N VAL A 612 -0.56 -9.71 6.85
CA VAL A 612 -0.96 -8.36 6.41
C VAL A 612 -1.55 -7.56 7.58
N GLY A 613 -2.41 -8.17 8.39
CA GLY A 613 -2.95 -7.53 9.59
C GLY A 613 -1.87 -7.20 10.65
N LEU A 614 -0.88 -8.08 10.83
CA LEU A 614 0.25 -7.87 11.74
C LEU A 614 1.19 -6.75 11.28
N ASN A 615 1.39 -6.58 9.97
CA ASN A 615 2.15 -5.45 9.43
C ASN A 615 1.52 -4.11 9.81
N VAL A 616 0.20 -4.00 9.69
CA VAL A 616 -0.56 -2.80 10.10
C VAL A 616 -0.43 -2.58 11.61
N LEU A 617 -0.54 -3.64 12.42
CA LEU A 617 -0.32 -3.54 13.86
C LEU A 617 1.09 -3.00 14.18
N ALA A 618 2.12 -3.51 13.52
CA ALA A 618 3.50 -3.09 13.71
C ALA A 618 3.72 -1.61 13.35
N GLY A 619 3.07 -1.11 12.30
CA GLY A 619 3.10 0.31 11.93
C GLY A 619 2.39 1.25 12.92
N VAL A 620 1.29 0.78 13.53
CA VAL A 620 0.47 1.60 14.43
C VAL A 620 0.97 1.58 15.89
N LEU A 621 1.56 0.47 16.35
CA LEU A 621 2.01 0.32 17.74
C LEU A 621 2.95 1.45 18.22
N PRO A 622 3.97 1.89 17.45
CA PRO A 622 4.79 3.05 17.81
C PRO A 622 4.05 4.39 17.64
N ALA A 623 2.97 4.44 16.87
CA ALA A 623 2.21 5.67 16.64
C ALA A 623 1.45 6.15 17.87
N VAL A 624 0.91 5.25 18.69
CA VAL A 624 0.13 5.61 19.89
C VAL A 624 0.94 6.51 20.87
N PRO A 625 2.14 6.12 21.36
CA PRO A 625 2.90 6.95 22.27
C PRO A 625 3.44 8.24 21.61
N LEU A 626 3.85 8.18 20.34
CA LEU A 626 4.37 9.35 19.62
C LEU A 626 3.28 10.40 19.34
N LEU A 627 2.08 9.96 18.96
CA LEU A 627 0.93 10.84 18.75
C LEU A 627 0.46 11.50 20.04
N TRP A 628 0.57 10.80 21.17
CA TRP A 628 0.27 11.37 22.48
C TRP A 628 1.13 12.61 22.80
N ARG A 629 2.33 12.67 22.22
CA ARG A 629 3.31 13.77 22.37
C ARG A 629 3.49 14.60 21.09
N SER A 630 2.63 14.43 20.10
CA SER A 630 2.76 15.03 18.75
C SER A 630 2.83 16.55 18.76
N GLU A 631 2.03 17.25 19.58
CA GLU A 631 2.07 18.72 19.59
C GLU A 631 3.40 19.26 20.07
N SER A 632 4.00 18.62 21.08
CA SER A 632 5.34 18.97 21.56
C SER A 632 6.38 18.71 20.48
N LEU A 633 6.23 17.61 19.74
CA LEU A 633 7.10 17.27 18.62
C LEU A 633 7.00 18.29 17.48
N ILE A 634 5.77 18.69 17.11
CA ILE A 634 5.50 19.69 16.07
C ILE A 634 6.03 21.07 16.48
N ARG A 635 5.90 21.46 17.76
CA ARG A 635 6.46 22.71 18.28
C ARG A 635 7.99 22.69 18.33
N TYR A 636 8.60 21.55 18.62
CA TYR A 636 10.05 21.41 18.72
C TYR A 636 10.73 21.33 17.34
N CYS A 637 10.28 20.41 16.48
CA CYS A 637 10.87 20.18 15.17
C CYS A 637 10.40 21.20 14.12
N GLY A 638 9.18 21.71 14.24
CA GLY A 638 8.52 22.53 13.21
C GLY A 638 7.87 21.69 12.12
N SER A 639 6.76 22.19 11.56
CA SER A 639 5.93 21.45 10.59
C SER A 639 6.70 21.04 9.32
N SER A 640 7.49 21.94 8.75
CA SER A 640 8.22 21.66 7.50
C SER A 640 9.31 20.60 7.69
N ASN A 641 10.04 20.62 8.81
CA ASN A 641 11.07 19.62 9.08
C ASN A 641 10.47 18.23 9.30
N LEU A 642 9.31 18.13 9.94
CA LEU A 642 8.61 16.85 10.08
C LEU A 642 8.19 16.25 8.72
N LEU A 643 7.83 17.09 7.74
CA LEU A 643 7.57 16.62 6.38
C LEU A 643 8.85 16.14 5.66
N ILE A 644 10.00 16.78 5.91
CA ILE A 644 11.30 16.30 5.40
C ILE A 644 11.62 14.94 6.01
N THR A 645 11.46 14.81 7.33
CA THR A 645 11.67 13.55 8.06
C THR A 645 10.81 12.42 7.51
N ALA A 646 9.56 12.69 7.09
CA ALA A 646 8.71 11.69 6.46
C ALA A 646 9.33 11.12 5.16
N PHE A 647 9.91 11.96 4.29
CA PHE A 647 10.63 11.45 3.11
C PHE A 647 11.86 10.63 3.49
N THR A 648 12.60 11.03 4.53
CA THR A 648 13.76 10.25 5.02
C THR A 648 13.33 8.84 5.46
N PHE A 649 12.21 8.70 6.17
CA PHE A 649 11.69 7.39 6.53
C PHE A 649 11.13 6.61 5.33
N TYR A 650 10.58 7.27 4.31
CA TYR A 650 10.26 6.59 3.05
C TYR A 650 11.51 6.03 2.36
N ILE A 651 12.64 6.75 2.34
CA ILE A 651 13.91 6.21 1.80
C ILE A 651 14.29 4.92 2.53
N ILE A 652 14.24 4.91 3.86
CA ILE A 652 14.55 3.73 4.68
C ILE A 652 13.57 2.59 4.38
N ARG A 653 12.26 2.87 4.33
CA ARG A 653 11.22 1.86 4.11
C ARG A 653 11.33 1.24 2.71
N TYR A 654 11.49 2.04 1.67
CA TYR A 654 11.69 1.55 0.30
C TYR A 654 13.02 0.80 0.11
N ALA A 655 14.13 1.33 0.63
CA ALA A 655 15.41 0.65 0.55
C ALA A 655 15.37 -0.68 1.30
N GLY A 656 14.75 -0.70 2.49
CA GLY A 656 14.52 -1.91 3.26
C GLY A 656 13.72 -2.94 2.48
N LEU A 657 12.55 -2.59 1.94
CA LEU A 657 11.71 -3.49 1.14
C LEU A 657 12.44 -4.05 -0.09
N SER A 658 13.34 -3.28 -0.70
CA SER A 658 14.14 -3.78 -1.84
C SER A 658 15.18 -4.84 -1.46
N LEU A 659 15.60 -4.89 -0.19
CA LEU A 659 16.69 -5.74 0.31
C LEU A 659 16.21 -6.95 1.14
N MET A 660 14.92 -7.05 1.47
CA MET A 660 14.41 -8.08 2.37
C MET A 660 14.11 -9.39 1.63
N TRP A 661 14.56 -10.50 2.22
CA TRP A 661 14.37 -11.86 1.69
C TRP A 661 13.41 -12.70 2.51
N SER A 662 13.00 -12.18 3.68
CA SER A 662 12.13 -12.89 4.61
C SER A 662 10.99 -11.98 5.07
N PRO A 663 9.75 -12.49 5.11
CA PRO A 663 8.56 -11.71 5.43
C PRO A 663 8.57 -11.17 6.87
N TRP A 664 9.27 -11.82 7.79
CA TRP A 664 9.27 -11.49 9.22
C TRP A 664 9.99 -10.19 9.58
N TRP A 665 10.81 -9.67 8.67
CA TRP A 665 11.47 -8.39 8.85
C TRP A 665 10.66 -7.20 8.35
N ILE A 666 9.65 -7.45 7.50
CA ILE A 666 8.76 -6.40 6.98
C ILE A 666 8.05 -5.65 8.13
N PRO A 667 7.51 -6.30 9.18
CA PRO A 667 6.93 -5.60 10.33
C PRO A 667 7.84 -4.55 10.97
N LEU A 668 9.15 -4.78 11.01
CA LEU A 668 10.10 -3.82 11.59
C LEU A 668 10.26 -2.56 10.72
N LEU A 669 10.25 -2.72 9.39
CA LEU A 669 10.24 -1.58 8.48
C LEU A 669 8.90 -0.86 8.52
N GLU A 670 7.81 -1.60 8.64
CA GLU A 670 6.46 -1.07 8.79
C GLU A 670 6.30 -0.24 10.06
N ALA A 671 7.03 -0.55 11.14
CA ALA A 671 7.06 0.29 12.35
C ALA A 671 7.49 1.75 12.07
N THR A 672 8.21 2.03 10.98
CA THR A 672 8.55 3.40 10.57
C THR A 672 7.37 4.20 10.01
N GLU A 673 6.23 3.55 9.75
CA GLU A 673 5.00 4.16 9.24
C GLU A 673 4.47 5.28 10.13
N VAL A 674 4.76 5.22 11.43
CA VAL A 674 4.43 6.31 12.37
C VAL A 674 4.89 7.68 11.87
N PHE A 675 6.06 7.76 11.23
CA PHE A 675 6.60 9.02 10.72
C PHE A 675 6.05 9.38 9.34
N THR A 676 5.75 8.39 8.50
CA THR A 676 5.30 8.60 7.13
C THR A 676 3.81 8.86 7.02
N LEU A 677 3.00 8.35 7.96
CA LEU A 677 1.56 8.51 7.98
C LEU A 677 1.08 9.26 9.22
N SER A 678 1.28 8.74 10.43
CA SER A 678 0.64 9.26 11.65
C SER A 678 1.08 10.68 12.05
N ILE A 679 2.39 10.89 12.24
CA ILE A 679 2.96 12.19 12.62
C ILE A 679 2.91 13.17 11.45
N MET A 680 3.13 12.69 10.23
CA MET A 680 2.98 13.47 9.01
C MET A 680 1.55 14.01 8.87
N TRP A 681 0.54 13.16 9.02
CA TRP A 681 -0.88 13.53 8.87
C TRP A 681 -1.30 14.58 9.90
N THR A 682 -0.99 14.36 11.17
CA THR A 682 -1.29 15.34 12.23
C THR A 682 -0.59 16.68 11.98
N THR A 683 0.65 16.66 11.48
CA THR A 683 1.37 17.86 11.07
C THR A 683 0.68 18.57 9.90
N ALA A 684 0.23 17.82 8.90
CA ALA A 684 -0.47 18.31 7.72
C ALA A 684 -1.79 19.00 8.07
N VAL A 685 -2.65 18.33 8.86
CA VAL A 685 -3.95 18.84 9.33
C VAL A 685 -3.78 20.18 10.07
N LEU A 686 -2.79 20.25 10.98
CA LEU A 686 -2.51 21.48 11.74
C LEU A 686 -1.90 22.58 10.86
N ALA A 687 -1.03 22.23 9.92
CA ALA A 687 -0.42 23.18 8.99
C ALA A 687 -1.47 23.81 8.06
N PHE A 688 -2.31 23.02 7.39
CA PHE A 688 -3.42 23.51 6.57
C PHE A 688 -4.37 24.38 7.38
N GLY A 689 -4.74 23.92 8.58
CA GLY A 689 -5.61 24.69 9.47
C GLY A 689 -5.02 26.03 9.92
N ALA A 690 -3.68 26.17 9.96
CA ALA A 690 -3.01 27.41 10.34
C ALA A 690 -2.85 28.40 9.17
N LEU A 691 -2.84 27.92 7.92
CA LEU A 691 -2.65 28.75 6.72
C LEU A 691 -3.93 29.49 6.30
N VAL A 692 -5.10 28.88 6.51
CA VAL A 692 -6.37 29.44 6.04
C VAL A 692 -7.16 30.17 7.14
N PRO A 693 -8.00 31.16 6.78
CA PRO A 693 -8.98 31.72 7.71
C PRO A 693 -9.98 30.64 8.17
N ARG A 694 -10.50 30.77 9.40
CA ARG A 694 -11.41 29.79 10.02
C ARG A 694 -12.63 29.47 9.16
N ARG A 695 -13.17 30.45 8.42
CA ARG A 695 -14.28 30.27 7.46
C ARG A 695 -13.99 29.22 6.38
N LEU A 696 -12.73 29.06 5.96
CA LEU A 696 -12.30 28.11 4.93
C LEU A 696 -11.68 26.83 5.50
N LEU A 697 -11.76 26.61 6.82
CA LEU A 697 -11.11 25.48 7.47
C LEU A 697 -11.57 24.13 6.89
N ALA A 698 -12.87 23.96 6.65
CA ALA A 698 -13.42 22.72 6.09
C ALA A 698 -12.88 22.45 4.67
N VAL A 699 -12.75 23.49 3.86
CA VAL A 699 -12.18 23.42 2.51
C VAL A 699 -10.69 23.06 2.59
N ALA A 700 -9.93 23.65 3.52
CA ALA A 700 -8.53 23.34 3.68
C ALA A 700 -8.27 21.90 4.10
N GLN A 701 -9.09 21.33 4.99
CA GLN A 701 -8.97 19.91 5.35
C GLN A 701 -9.38 18.99 4.19
N ALA A 702 -10.42 19.34 3.42
CA ALA A 702 -10.76 18.59 2.22
C ALA A 702 -9.65 18.65 1.16
N VAL A 703 -8.97 19.78 1.00
CA VAL A 703 -7.79 19.91 0.12
C VAL A 703 -6.61 19.08 0.65
N CYS A 704 -6.42 19.02 1.97
CA CYS A 704 -5.40 18.17 2.60
C CYS A 704 -5.65 16.68 2.33
N VAL A 705 -6.89 16.22 2.50
CA VAL A 705 -7.33 14.85 2.14
C VAL A 705 -7.21 14.58 0.65
N ALA A 706 -7.65 15.50 -0.18
CA ALA A 706 -7.55 15.38 -1.63
C ALA A 706 -6.09 15.25 -2.11
N ALA A 707 -5.17 15.98 -1.50
CA ALA A 707 -3.75 15.91 -1.83
C ALA A 707 -3.19 14.51 -1.60
N HIS A 708 -3.35 13.98 -0.38
CA HIS A 708 -2.71 12.73 0.03
C HIS A 708 -3.48 11.49 -0.41
N PHE A 709 -4.77 11.41 -0.04
CA PHE A 709 -5.60 10.22 -0.23
C PHE A 709 -6.32 10.14 -1.58
N GLY A 710 -6.32 11.23 -2.36
CA GLY A 710 -6.83 11.21 -3.72
C GLY A 710 -5.70 11.28 -4.74
N VAL A 711 -5.24 12.51 -5.07
CA VAL A 711 -4.23 12.73 -6.12
C VAL A 711 -2.96 11.94 -5.86
N GLY A 712 -2.45 11.98 -4.63
CA GLY A 712 -1.26 11.23 -4.24
C GLY A 712 -1.46 9.73 -4.41
N ARG A 713 -2.55 9.17 -3.88
CA ARG A 713 -2.84 7.74 -4.01
C ARG A 713 -2.95 7.27 -5.47
N SER A 714 -3.67 8.01 -6.29
CA SER A 714 -3.78 7.73 -7.72
C SER A 714 -2.44 7.77 -8.44
N LEU A 715 -1.61 8.77 -8.14
CA LEU A 715 -0.29 8.90 -8.73
C LEU A 715 0.63 7.76 -8.31
N GLY A 716 0.60 7.36 -7.04
CA GLY A 716 1.42 6.26 -6.50
C GLY A 716 1.05 4.90 -7.07
N ALA A 717 -0.24 4.59 -7.15
CA ALA A 717 -0.72 3.35 -7.76
C ALA A 717 -0.33 3.26 -9.24
N LEU A 718 -0.48 4.37 -9.99
CA LEU A 718 -0.11 4.44 -11.40
C LEU A 718 1.41 4.31 -11.61
N LEU A 719 2.23 5.12 -10.93
CA LEU A 719 3.68 5.09 -11.08
C LEU A 719 4.25 3.75 -10.62
N GLY A 720 3.75 3.18 -9.51
CA GLY A 720 4.19 1.86 -9.08
C GLY A 720 3.78 0.75 -10.06
N GLY A 721 2.71 0.96 -10.81
CA GLY A 721 2.23 0.04 -11.83
C GLY A 721 3.03 0.10 -13.13
N LEU A 722 3.51 1.30 -13.51
CA LEU A 722 4.39 1.48 -14.67
C LEU A 722 5.78 0.92 -14.40
N LEU A 723 6.34 1.22 -13.22
CA LEU A 723 7.66 0.74 -12.82
C LEU A 723 7.71 -0.78 -12.60
N SER A 724 6.60 -1.40 -12.21
CA SER A 724 6.51 -2.87 -12.20
C SER A 724 6.39 -3.45 -13.61
N ARG A 725 5.78 -2.74 -14.57
CA ARG A 725 5.64 -3.19 -15.97
C ARG A 725 6.96 -3.20 -16.73
N ASP A 726 7.82 -2.21 -16.54
CA ASP A 726 9.13 -2.16 -17.21
C ASP A 726 10.12 -3.22 -16.68
N ALA A 727 9.77 -3.91 -15.58
CA ALA A 727 10.47 -5.07 -15.06
C ALA A 727 9.89 -6.41 -15.56
N LEU A 728 8.82 -6.38 -16.37
CA LEU A 728 8.24 -7.56 -17.01
C LEU A 728 8.82 -7.77 -18.43
N PRO A 729 9.01 -9.02 -18.87
CA PRO A 729 9.22 -9.33 -20.29
C PRO A 729 8.00 -8.90 -21.14
N PRO A 730 8.18 -8.68 -22.47
CA PRO A 730 7.15 -8.12 -23.35
C PRO A 730 5.84 -8.93 -23.37
N ASP A 731 4.76 -8.23 -23.73
CA ASP A 731 3.33 -8.50 -23.49
C ASP A 731 2.79 -9.90 -23.90
N ASP A 732 3.54 -10.74 -24.62
CA ASP A 732 3.07 -12.06 -25.06
C ASP A 732 3.10 -13.15 -23.96
N GLU A 733 3.88 -12.94 -22.89
CA GLU A 733 4.02 -13.90 -21.78
C GLU A 733 3.05 -13.60 -20.60
N GLN A 734 2.45 -12.40 -20.58
CA GLN A 734 1.68 -11.90 -19.43
C GLN A 734 0.21 -12.30 -19.42
N ASP A 735 -0.37 -12.57 -20.59
CA ASP A 735 -1.80 -12.90 -20.72
C ASP A 735 -2.11 -14.40 -20.53
N THR A 736 -1.09 -15.24 -20.35
CA THR A 736 -1.23 -16.70 -20.21
C THR A 736 -0.62 -17.30 -18.93
N ALA A 737 0.06 -16.49 -18.11
CA ALA A 737 0.65 -16.96 -16.85
C ALA A 737 -0.45 -17.20 -15.79
N PRO A 738 -0.58 -18.43 -15.24
CA PRO A 738 -1.49 -18.70 -14.13
C PRO A 738 -1.13 -17.84 -12.90
N PRO A 739 -2.07 -17.61 -11.97
CA PRO A 739 -1.87 -16.78 -10.77
C PRO A 739 -0.75 -17.24 -9.81
N ASP A 740 -0.04 -18.32 -10.13
CA ASP A 740 0.94 -18.99 -9.28
C ASP A 740 2.40 -18.96 -9.80
N ASP A 741 2.71 -18.34 -10.96
CA ASP A 741 4.11 -18.17 -11.39
C ASP A 741 4.79 -16.95 -10.71
N PRO A 742 6.12 -16.99 -10.44
CA PRO A 742 6.78 -16.27 -9.35
C PRO A 742 6.92 -14.77 -9.63
N GLN A 743 5.86 -14.00 -9.35
CA GLN A 743 5.78 -12.53 -9.42
C GLN A 743 6.72 -11.81 -8.41
N LEU A 744 7.48 -12.55 -7.60
CA LEU A 744 8.11 -12.02 -6.41
C LEU A 744 9.44 -11.26 -6.64
N GLN A 745 10.18 -11.63 -7.68
CA GLN A 745 11.41 -10.93 -8.06
C GLN A 745 11.13 -9.59 -8.77
N GLN A 746 9.90 -9.37 -9.27
CA GLN A 746 9.54 -8.20 -10.09
C GLN A 746 9.23 -6.91 -9.28
N LEU A 747 8.93 -7.00 -7.97
CA LEU A 747 8.58 -5.82 -7.14
C LEU A 747 9.78 -5.14 -6.47
N ARG A 748 10.93 -5.82 -6.36
CA ARG A 748 12.17 -5.22 -5.82
C ARG A 748 12.70 -4.02 -6.62
N PRO A 749 12.75 -4.03 -7.98
CA PRO A 749 13.16 -2.86 -8.75
C PRO A 749 12.23 -1.66 -8.53
N LEU A 750 10.92 -1.90 -8.36
CA LEU A 750 9.96 -0.86 -7.98
C LEU A 750 10.35 -0.21 -6.66
N TYR A 751 10.68 -1.00 -5.63
CA TYR A 751 11.07 -0.44 -4.33
C TYR A 751 12.42 0.30 -4.39
N ALA A 752 13.39 -0.21 -5.15
CA ALA A 752 14.67 0.47 -5.37
C ALA A 752 14.50 1.82 -6.08
N ALA A 753 13.67 1.85 -7.14
CA ALA A 753 13.31 3.09 -7.83
C ALA A 753 12.57 4.07 -6.91
N GLY A 754 11.66 3.57 -6.08
CA GLY A 754 10.96 4.33 -5.05
C GLY A 754 11.91 4.99 -4.04
N ALA A 755 12.94 4.27 -3.58
CA ALA A 755 13.97 4.82 -2.69
C ALA A 755 14.76 5.96 -3.34
N GLY A 756 15.17 5.77 -4.61
CA GLY A 756 15.85 6.81 -5.39
C GLY A 756 14.98 8.05 -5.61
N ALA A 757 13.72 7.87 -6.01
CA ALA A 757 12.77 8.95 -6.19
C ALA A 757 12.50 9.71 -4.87
N ALA A 758 12.33 9.00 -3.76
CA ALA A 758 12.15 9.61 -2.44
C ALA A 758 13.36 10.45 -2.03
N ALA A 759 14.59 9.98 -2.31
CA ALA A 759 15.81 10.72 -2.05
C ALA A 759 15.90 12.02 -2.87
N VAL A 760 15.58 11.96 -4.17
CA VAL A 760 15.56 13.15 -5.05
C VAL A 760 14.54 14.16 -4.54
N VAL A 761 13.31 13.74 -4.23
CA VAL A 761 12.26 14.62 -3.72
C VAL A 761 12.64 15.22 -2.37
N ALA A 762 13.23 14.44 -1.46
CA ALA A 762 13.70 14.92 -0.17
C ALA A 762 14.76 16.02 -0.31
N VAL A 763 15.74 15.82 -1.19
CA VAL A 763 16.80 16.81 -1.47
C VAL A 763 16.23 18.07 -2.10
N LEU A 764 15.36 17.92 -3.11
CA LEU A 764 14.69 19.07 -3.74
C LEU A 764 13.87 19.87 -2.72
N TYR A 765 13.09 19.19 -1.88
CA TYR A 765 12.29 19.85 -0.86
C TYR A 765 13.16 20.54 0.19
N PHE A 766 14.25 19.90 0.64
CA PHE A 766 15.22 20.50 1.56
C PHE A 766 15.85 21.77 0.98
N VAL A 767 16.33 21.71 -0.27
CA VAL A 767 16.93 22.85 -0.97
C VAL A 767 15.92 23.97 -1.16
N LEU A 768 14.72 23.68 -1.68
CA LEU A 768 13.67 24.68 -1.87
C LEU A 768 13.26 25.33 -0.53
N TYR A 769 13.15 24.55 0.54
CA TYR A 769 12.75 25.06 1.84
C TYR A 769 13.82 25.97 2.47
N HIS A 770 15.07 25.51 2.51
CA HIS A 770 16.15 26.27 3.17
C HIS A 770 16.72 27.40 2.30
N CYS A 771 16.82 27.22 0.99
CA CYS A 771 17.38 28.23 0.09
C CYS A 771 16.33 29.26 -0.37
N CYS A 772 15.08 28.86 -0.62
CA CYS A 772 14.07 29.74 -1.22
C CYS A 772 13.01 30.26 -0.22
N LEU A 773 12.60 29.44 0.76
CA LEU A 773 11.51 29.79 1.69
C LEU A 773 11.99 30.38 3.03
N GLN A 774 13.13 29.91 3.56
CA GLN A 774 13.78 30.49 4.74
C GLN A 774 14.75 31.64 4.42
N GLY A 775 15.02 31.93 3.14
CA GLY A 775 15.90 33.00 2.65
C GLY A 775 15.44 34.45 2.94
N GLY A 776 14.69 34.68 4.01
CA GLY A 776 14.33 36.00 4.52
C GLY A 776 15.33 36.48 5.58
N ASP A 777 16.40 37.10 5.13
CA ASP A 777 17.32 37.99 5.85
C ASP A 777 18.04 37.40 7.10
N PRO A 778 19.34 37.01 7.00
CA PRO A 778 20.14 36.51 8.13
C PRO A 778 20.21 37.49 9.33
N GLY A 779 19.86 38.77 9.13
CA GLY A 779 19.74 39.76 10.20
C GLY A 779 18.65 39.44 11.22
N LYS A 780 17.51 38.85 10.81
CA LYS A 780 16.37 38.56 11.71
C LYS A 780 16.59 37.34 12.59
N ALA A 781 17.24 36.30 12.08
CA ALA A 781 17.62 35.13 12.86
C ALA A 781 18.68 35.48 13.92
N ARG A 782 19.66 36.35 13.57
CA ARG A 782 20.66 36.86 14.51
C ARG A 782 20.05 37.76 15.59
N LYS A 783 19.04 38.58 15.25
CA LYS A 783 18.27 39.39 16.22
C LYS A 783 17.45 38.53 17.18
N LYS A 784 16.79 37.48 16.68
CA LYS A 784 16.00 36.54 17.50
C LYS A 784 16.89 35.70 18.43
N ARG A 785 18.08 35.29 17.96
CA ARG A 785 19.08 34.58 18.77
C ARG A 785 19.73 35.49 19.82
N LYS A 786 20.02 36.76 19.49
CA LYS A 786 20.48 37.77 20.47
C LYS A 786 19.40 38.10 21.51
N ALA A 787 18.12 38.17 21.13
CA ALA A 787 17.03 38.39 22.07
C ALA A 787 16.85 37.21 23.05
N LEU A 788 16.96 35.96 22.56
CA LEU A 788 16.91 34.75 23.39
C LEU A 788 18.13 34.59 24.32
N LEU A 789 19.30 35.04 23.88
CA LEU A 789 20.51 35.08 24.70
C LEU A 789 20.45 36.19 25.76
N ALA A 790 19.86 37.35 25.43
CA ALA A 790 19.61 38.43 26.38
C ALA A 790 18.61 38.01 27.48
N ASP A 791 17.57 37.25 27.12
CA ASP A 791 16.57 36.73 28.06
C ASP A 791 17.19 35.68 29.02
N ARG A 792 18.11 34.83 28.52
CA ARG A 792 18.88 33.89 29.38
C ARG A 792 19.89 34.59 30.29
N SER A 793 20.46 35.72 29.89
CA SER A 793 21.34 36.50 30.79
C SER A 793 20.58 37.22 31.91
N VAL A 794 19.31 37.59 31.67
CA VAL A 794 18.44 38.17 32.71
C VAL A 794 18.00 37.12 33.73
N LEU A 795 17.81 35.86 33.31
CA LEU A 795 17.54 34.72 34.19
C LEU A 795 18.77 34.19 34.94
N ALA A 796 19.99 34.42 34.45
CA ALA A 796 21.22 33.99 35.11
C ALA A 796 21.69 34.96 36.22
N GLY A 797 21.11 36.16 36.32
CA GLY A 797 21.44 37.16 37.33
C GLY A 797 20.60 37.14 38.60
N HIS A 798 19.56 36.30 38.68
CA HIS A 798 18.66 36.23 39.84
C HIS A 798 18.82 34.90 40.58
N ASN A 799 19.79 34.87 41.51
CA ASN A 799 19.67 34.14 42.76
C ASN A 799 20.84 34.46 43.71
N VAL A 800 20.79 35.62 44.35
CA VAL A 800 21.25 35.76 45.75
C VAL A 800 20.38 36.81 46.44
N ASN A 801 19.77 36.39 47.55
CA ASN A 801 18.99 37.14 48.54
C ASN A 801 17.52 37.48 48.22
N GLY A 802 16.66 36.87 49.03
CA GLY A 802 15.22 36.93 48.94
C GLY A 802 14.65 38.32 49.22
N SER A 803 13.73 38.73 48.36
CA SER A 803 12.61 39.60 48.69
C SER A 803 11.55 39.42 47.60
N TYR A 804 10.32 39.15 48.03
CA TYR A 804 9.16 38.92 47.17
C TYR A 804 8.70 40.25 46.56
N THR A 805 8.50 40.31 45.24
CA THR A 805 7.71 41.38 44.60
C THR A 805 6.77 40.82 43.51
N PRO A 806 5.57 41.41 43.33
CA PRO A 806 4.45 40.70 42.73
C PRO A 806 4.38 40.82 41.20
N LEU A 807 3.74 39.82 40.59
CA LEU A 807 3.42 39.71 39.17
C LEU A 807 2.70 40.94 38.63
N ARG A 808 3.30 41.57 37.60
CA ARG A 808 2.68 42.64 36.80
C ARG A 808 1.55 42.04 35.95
N VAL A 809 0.32 42.40 36.31
CA VAL A 809 -0.91 42.16 35.55
C VAL A 809 -0.85 42.97 34.25
N TYR A 810 -0.94 42.31 33.09
CA TYR A 810 -1.19 43.00 31.83
C TYR A 810 -2.70 43.31 31.72
N HIS A 811 -3.05 44.58 31.91
CA HIS A 811 -4.36 45.10 31.50
C HIS A 811 -4.35 45.37 29.99
N ASN A 812 -5.30 44.77 29.28
CA ASN A 812 -5.70 45.22 27.95
C ASN A 812 -6.44 46.55 28.06
N GLY A 813 -6.00 47.56 27.31
CA GLY A 813 -6.64 48.87 27.23
C GLY A 813 -6.74 49.35 25.79
N HIS A 814 -7.96 49.28 25.25
CA HIS A 814 -8.45 50.09 24.14
C HIS A 814 -8.23 51.59 24.43
N GLY A 815 -7.86 52.40 23.43
CA GLY A 815 -7.93 53.86 23.58
C GLY A 815 -7.31 54.65 22.43
N ARG A 816 -8.16 55.38 21.70
CA ARG A 816 -7.82 56.47 20.77
C ARG A 816 -6.99 57.56 21.48
N GLY A 817 -6.19 58.30 20.69
CA GLY A 817 -6.05 59.75 20.92
C GLY A 817 -4.62 60.30 20.93
N GLN A 818 -4.31 61.05 19.88
CA GLN A 818 -3.54 62.30 19.89
C GLN A 818 -2.04 62.28 20.18
N GLY A 819 -1.35 63.15 19.45
CA GLY A 819 0.10 63.20 19.34
C GLY A 819 0.77 63.91 20.50
N ALA A 820 2.05 63.60 20.66
CA ALA A 820 3.01 64.46 21.32
C ALA A 820 4.38 64.20 20.71
N ALA A 821 4.94 65.26 20.15
CA ALA A 821 6.30 65.32 19.64
C ALA A 821 7.31 65.08 20.78
N SER A 822 8.40 64.39 20.48
CA SER A 822 9.70 64.74 21.05
C SER A 822 10.81 64.31 20.10
N THR A 823 11.41 65.33 19.52
CA THR A 823 12.72 65.35 18.88
C THR A 823 13.80 65.11 19.93
N ALA A 824 14.76 64.23 19.64
CA ALA A 824 16.03 64.23 20.35
C ALA A 824 17.16 64.12 19.32
N SER A 825 17.95 65.18 19.27
CA SER A 825 19.18 65.33 18.49
C SER A 825 20.32 64.52 19.12
N ALA A 826 21.26 64.15 18.25
CA ALA A 826 22.47 63.43 18.53
C ALA A 826 23.46 64.22 19.41
N ASP A 827 24.16 63.44 20.25
CA ASP A 827 25.60 63.43 20.52
C ASP A 827 26.40 64.73 20.36
N ASP A 828 27.08 65.11 21.46
CA ASP A 828 28.45 65.60 21.39
C ASP A 828 29.31 64.99 22.51
N ALA A 829 30.59 64.90 22.22
CA ALA A 829 31.59 63.98 22.76
C ALA A 829 32.03 64.19 24.22
N GLY A 830 32.63 63.13 24.80
CA GLY A 830 33.84 63.29 25.61
C GLY A 830 33.85 62.60 26.97
N LEU A 831 34.76 61.62 27.08
CA LEU A 831 35.34 60.95 28.26
C LEU A 831 34.59 59.75 28.86
#